data_AF-W3V6Q3-F1
#
_entry.id   AF-W3V6Q3-F1
#
_cell.length_a   1.000
_cell.length_b   1.000
_cell.length_c   1.000
_cell.angle_alpha   90.00
_cell.angle_beta   90.00
_cell.angle_gamma   90.00
#
_symmetry.space_group_name_H-M   'P 1'
#
loop_
_entity.id
_entity.type
_entity.pdbx_description
1 polymer ?
#
loop_
_entity_poly.entity_id
_entity_poly.type
_entity_poly.pdbx_seq_one_letter_code
_entity_poly.pdbx_strand_id
1 'polypeptide(L)'
;MARIPEAELQHLKAAVSLVAVVEQQGRQLFKRGKDYVLLCPFHQEKTPSMVISPAKNLYHCFGCDAGGSVLDWVMKTEGLSLRRAVERLRGELGDNPSVVPLVQPDEPAMLADNDAGRQALLSRVVGFYHHTLLNAPEALAYLEKRRLNHPELVAQFKLGFANRTLAYRLPIKAVQAGAQIRARLRAVGIMRDSGHEHFTGSLVIPVIDPNDQIREIYGRKITDRLRSGTPLHLYLPGAHGGIWNEPALISSGAVILCESLIDALSFWVAGHRHVTAAYGVNGFTNEMRQAFRRHNVKQVLIAYDNDPAGNEAAVKLAAELTADGITVFRVVFPEGMDANGYLCQVAEPERAFGLLLDSAVPMQAAAGIQATTATERAALAEHQPVPVPETVSTLAAGIAALPSMPNVVWETGANGEISLTLGTQQWGIRGLSQVKAGAAVMKVNVQVVDTDSGVMFADSVDMMSARSRGGYARLAATELGLAEGDLRRALGQVLLVLEQCQQAGVGEQTETQPVPELSEAQRAAALALLQDPKLSERITADLAACGVVGESTNLLAGYLAAVSRKLDRPLAVLIQSSSAAGKSSLMDAVLNLIPEEERLQYSAMTGQSLFYLGETNLQHKILAIAEEEGVRQAAYALKLLQSDGELTIASTGKDDASGNLVTKQYTVKGPVMLMLTTTAIDVDEELLNRCLVLTVNESREQTEAIHALQRHKQTLEGLLAENEKTYITDLHQNAQRLLRPLNVVNPYASQLTFMSDKTRTRRDHMKYLTLIQSIALLHQYQREVKTAEHRGKRLEYIEVTKDDISLANRLAHEILGRTLDEMSPQTRKLLLLIQAMVKETATAQQRPVNAVRFTRRDIRSYTQWSDNQLKVHCQRLADMEYLLVHGGSRGHLLQYELLWNGDSAEEAHLCGLIDLTAPEKPVKP
;
A
#
# COMPACT_ATOMS: atom_id res chain seq x y z
N MET A 1 1.85 -29.50 -14.02
CA MET A 1 2.51 -30.59 -13.26
C MET A 1 3.03 -29.97 -11.97
N ALA A 2 2.94 -30.64 -10.82
CA ALA A 2 3.49 -30.11 -9.56
C ALA A 2 5.01 -29.92 -9.73
N ARG A 3 5.53 -28.73 -9.46
CA ARG A 3 6.95 -28.40 -9.61
C ARG A 3 7.65 -28.77 -8.30
N ILE A 4 8.59 -29.72 -8.35
CA ILE A 4 9.47 -29.97 -7.20
C ILE A 4 10.37 -28.74 -7.08
N PRO A 5 10.45 -28.07 -5.91
CA PRO A 5 11.25 -26.87 -5.76
C PRO A 5 12.71 -27.14 -6.15
N GLU A 6 13.32 -26.23 -6.92
CA GLU A 6 14.71 -26.40 -7.36
C GLU A 6 15.67 -26.50 -6.18
N ALA A 7 15.39 -25.76 -5.10
CA ALA A 7 16.14 -25.84 -3.84
C ALA A 7 16.10 -27.25 -3.23
N GLU A 8 14.98 -27.96 -3.33
CA GLU A 8 14.87 -29.34 -2.84
C GLU A 8 15.68 -30.30 -3.72
N LEU A 9 15.61 -30.13 -5.05
CA LEU A 9 16.43 -30.91 -5.97
C LEU A 9 17.92 -30.69 -5.71
N GLN A 10 18.35 -29.46 -5.49
CA GLN A 10 19.73 -29.13 -5.14
C GLN A 10 20.13 -29.71 -3.77
N HIS A 11 19.25 -29.63 -2.78
CA HIS A 11 19.49 -30.21 -1.46
C HIS A 11 19.68 -31.73 -1.55
N LEU A 12 18.81 -32.45 -2.27
CA LEU A 12 18.95 -33.90 -2.46
C LEU A 12 20.23 -34.26 -3.22
N LYS A 13 20.60 -33.47 -4.24
CA LYS A 13 21.85 -33.66 -5.00
C LYS A 13 23.09 -33.45 -4.14
N ALA A 14 23.04 -32.58 -3.14
CA ALA A 14 24.17 -32.30 -2.26
C ALA A 14 24.22 -33.22 -1.02
N ALA A 15 23.07 -33.51 -0.42
CA ALA A 15 22.97 -34.17 0.89
C ALA A 15 22.99 -35.70 0.80
N VAL A 16 22.49 -36.30 -0.28
CA VAL A 16 22.48 -37.77 -0.43
C VAL A 16 23.77 -38.24 -1.08
N SER A 17 24.57 -39.02 -0.35
CA SER A 17 25.83 -39.58 -0.84
C SER A 17 25.60 -40.55 -2.00
N LEU A 18 26.10 -40.22 -3.19
CA LEU A 18 26.07 -41.10 -4.36
C LEU A 18 26.85 -42.39 -4.12
N VAL A 19 27.98 -42.31 -3.41
CA VAL A 19 28.79 -43.49 -3.06
C VAL A 19 27.96 -44.48 -2.25
N ALA A 20 27.25 -44.00 -1.22
CA ALA A 20 26.42 -44.85 -0.36
C ALA A 20 25.26 -45.49 -1.13
N VAL A 21 24.59 -44.74 -2.01
CA VAL A 21 23.52 -45.26 -2.88
C VAL A 21 24.04 -46.37 -3.81
N VAL A 22 25.23 -46.19 -4.37
CA VAL A 22 25.86 -47.18 -5.28
C VAL A 22 26.27 -48.45 -4.54
N GLU A 23 26.80 -48.33 -3.33
CA GLU A 23 27.14 -49.46 -2.45
C GLU A 23 25.89 -50.24 -2.02
N GLN A 24 24.81 -49.53 -1.66
CA GLN A 24 23.52 -50.13 -1.30
C GLN A 24 22.88 -50.89 -2.47
N GLN A 25 23.11 -50.43 -3.71
CA GLN A 25 22.73 -51.14 -4.93
C GLN A 25 23.62 -52.38 -5.22
N GLY A 26 24.56 -52.72 -4.33
CA GLY A 26 25.40 -53.91 -4.42
C GLY A 26 26.52 -53.82 -5.45
N ARG A 27 26.89 -52.61 -5.88
CA ARG A 27 27.92 -52.42 -6.92
C ARG A 27 29.29 -52.33 -6.27
N GLN A 28 30.25 -53.07 -6.80
CA GLN A 28 31.64 -53.01 -6.32
C GLN A 28 32.31 -51.70 -6.76
N LEU A 29 32.78 -50.94 -5.77
CA LEU A 29 33.57 -49.73 -5.94
C LEU A 29 35.05 -50.01 -5.68
N PHE A 30 35.92 -49.55 -6.57
CA PHE A 30 37.37 -49.60 -6.40
C PHE A 30 37.92 -48.19 -6.19
N LYS A 31 38.75 -47.98 -5.17
CA LYS A 31 39.32 -46.66 -4.90
C LYS A 31 40.49 -46.36 -5.85
N ARG A 32 40.47 -45.20 -6.52
CA ARG A 32 41.55 -44.75 -7.42
C ARG A 32 41.88 -43.29 -7.10
N GLY A 33 42.89 -43.09 -6.25
CA GLY A 33 43.26 -41.77 -5.76
C GLY A 33 42.18 -41.20 -4.83
N LYS A 34 41.62 -40.05 -5.21
CA LYS A 34 40.55 -39.35 -4.46
C LYS A 34 39.13 -39.75 -4.90
N ASP A 35 39.01 -40.49 -6.00
CA ASP A 35 37.75 -40.91 -6.60
C ASP A 35 37.53 -42.43 -6.47
N TYR A 36 36.32 -42.87 -6.79
CA TYR A 36 35.95 -44.28 -6.91
C TYR A 36 35.68 -44.63 -8.38
N VAL A 37 36.01 -45.87 -8.76
CA VAL A 37 35.74 -46.42 -10.08
C VAL A 37 34.93 -47.71 -10.01
N LEU A 38 34.02 -47.90 -10.95
CA LEU A 38 33.20 -49.11 -11.09
C LEU A 38 32.90 -49.43 -12.56
N LEU A 39 32.39 -50.64 -12.79
CA LEU A 39 31.80 -51.01 -14.08
C LEU A 39 30.51 -50.21 -14.28
N CYS A 40 30.38 -49.60 -15.46
CA CYS A 40 29.25 -48.79 -15.84
C CYS A 40 27.96 -49.63 -15.89
N PRO A 41 26.87 -49.21 -15.23
CA PRO A 41 25.57 -49.87 -15.36
C PRO A 41 24.92 -49.67 -16.73
N PHE A 42 25.35 -48.65 -17.48
CA PHE A 42 24.62 -48.15 -18.65
C PHE A 42 25.12 -48.75 -19.97
N HIS A 43 26.29 -49.39 -19.97
CA HIS A 43 26.82 -50.10 -21.12
C HIS A 43 27.67 -51.29 -20.66
N GLN A 44 27.89 -52.24 -21.56
CA GLN A 44 28.58 -53.49 -21.24
C GLN A 44 30.09 -53.33 -21.41
N GLU A 45 30.85 -53.51 -20.34
CA GLU A 45 32.31 -53.40 -20.33
C GLU A 45 32.97 -54.41 -19.38
N LYS A 46 34.25 -54.68 -19.60
CA LYS A 46 35.07 -55.56 -18.73
C LYS A 46 36.05 -54.78 -17.84
N THR A 47 36.26 -53.50 -18.13
CA THR A 47 37.18 -52.62 -17.43
C THR A 47 36.40 -51.45 -16.82
N PRO A 48 36.55 -51.12 -15.53
CA PRO A 48 35.82 -50.00 -14.91
C PRO A 48 36.07 -48.66 -15.61
N SER A 49 35.05 -48.06 -16.23
CA SER A 49 35.13 -46.72 -16.85
C SER A 49 34.25 -45.67 -16.18
N MET A 50 33.41 -46.06 -15.22
CA MET A 50 32.58 -45.14 -14.43
C MET A 50 33.40 -44.58 -13.27
N VAL A 51 33.55 -43.27 -13.20
CA VAL A 51 34.20 -42.55 -12.09
C VAL A 51 33.13 -41.84 -11.26
N ILE A 52 33.22 -41.99 -9.94
CA ILE A 52 32.42 -41.24 -8.96
C ILE A 52 33.38 -40.36 -8.16
N SER A 53 33.12 -39.06 -8.13
CA SER A 53 33.89 -38.09 -7.35
C SER A 53 33.16 -37.73 -6.06
N PRO A 54 33.56 -38.27 -4.89
CA PRO A 54 32.87 -38.00 -3.62
C PRO A 54 32.82 -36.52 -3.26
N ALA A 55 33.90 -35.79 -3.53
CA ALA A 55 34.00 -34.35 -3.24
C ALA A 55 32.99 -33.49 -4.04
N LYS A 56 32.57 -33.97 -5.21
CA LYS A 56 31.59 -33.27 -6.08
C LYS A 56 30.20 -33.92 -6.03
N ASN A 57 30.09 -35.12 -5.48
CA ASN A 57 28.90 -35.97 -5.47
C ASN A 57 28.28 -36.20 -6.87
N LEU A 58 29.14 -36.37 -7.88
CA LEU A 58 28.77 -36.59 -9.28
C LEU A 58 29.43 -37.87 -9.84
N TYR A 59 28.82 -38.45 -10.86
CA TYR A 59 29.42 -39.53 -11.66
C TYR A 59 29.70 -39.09 -13.09
N HIS A 60 30.69 -39.73 -13.72
CA HIS A 60 30.97 -39.64 -15.15
C HIS A 60 31.55 -40.95 -15.67
N CYS A 61 31.01 -41.45 -16.78
CA CYS A 61 31.51 -42.64 -17.48
C CYS A 61 32.33 -42.25 -18.70
N PHE A 62 33.58 -42.70 -18.76
CA PHE A 62 34.46 -42.46 -19.90
C PHE A 62 34.23 -43.42 -21.08
N GLY A 63 33.39 -44.45 -20.91
CA GLY A 63 33.03 -45.39 -21.98
C GLY A 63 31.79 -44.98 -22.79
N CYS A 64 30.78 -44.40 -22.14
CA CYS A 64 29.49 -44.07 -22.76
C CYS A 64 29.02 -42.62 -22.51
N ASP A 65 29.90 -41.75 -22.01
CA ASP A 65 29.65 -40.33 -21.69
C ASP A 65 28.46 -40.04 -20.75
N ALA A 66 27.98 -41.05 -20.04
CA ALA A 66 26.93 -40.87 -19.06
C ALA A 66 27.49 -40.15 -17.83
N GLY A 67 26.96 -38.96 -17.51
CA GLY A 67 27.28 -38.23 -16.30
C GLY A 67 26.05 -37.63 -15.63
N GLY A 68 26.16 -37.33 -14.33
CA GLY A 68 25.07 -36.70 -13.58
C GLY A 68 25.24 -36.76 -12.05
N SER A 69 24.18 -36.32 -11.38
CA SER A 69 24.05 -36.35 -9.91
C SER A 69 23.48 -37.67 -9.41
N VAL A 70 23.40 -37.82 -8.08
CA VAL A 70 22.71 -38.96 -7.44
C VAL A 70 21.26 -39.15 -7.91
N LEU A 71 20.60 -38.07 -8.28
CA LEU A 71 19.24 -38.09 -8.81
C LEU A 71 19.20 -38.68 -10.23
N ASP A 72 20.13 -38.27 -11.09
CA ASP A 72 20.27 -38.82 -12.44
C ASP A 72 20.68 -40.29 -12.43
N TRP A 73 21.49 -40.68 -11.43
CA TRP A 73 21.90 -42.06 -11.21
C TRP A 73 20.70 -42.95 -10.92
N VAL A 74 19.94 -42.64 -9.88
CA VAL A 74 18.76 -43.43 -9.46
C VAL A 74 17.69 -43.46 -10.55
N MET A 75 17.47 -42.35 -11.26
CA MET A 75 16.54 -42.33 -12.39
C MET A 75 16.93 -43.33 -13.48
N LYS A 76 18.23 -43.43 -13.82
CA LYS A 76 18.70 -44.33 -14.87
C LYS A 76 18.85 -45.78 -14.40
N THR A 77 19.35 -46.03 -13.19
CA THR A 77 19.60 -47.39 -12.70
C THR A 77 18.33 -48.10 -12.24
N GLU A 78 17.34 -47.35 -11.74
CA GLU A 78 16.09 -47.91 -11.19
C GLU A 78 14.87 -47.64 -12.09
N GLY A 79 15.06 -46.98 -13.24
CA GLY A 79 13.98 -46.66 -14.18
C GLY A 79 12.92 -45.72 -13.58
N LEU A 80 13.32 -44.89 -12.62
CA LEU A 80 12.40 -44.03 -11.88
C LEU A 80 12.18 -42.70 -12.60
N SER A 81 10.93 -42.23 -12.61
CA SER A 81 10.63 -40.83 -12.93
C SER A 81 11.29 -39.89 -11.90
N LEU A 82 11.58 -38.65 -12.28
CA LEU A 82 12.14 -37.62 -11.39
C LEU A 82 11.47 -37.60 -10.01
N ARG A 83 10.14 -37.70 -9.98
CA ARG A 83 9.35 -37.72 -8.74
C ARG A 83 9.64 -38.93 -7.87
N ARG A 84 9.69 -40.13 -8.46
CA ARG A 84 9.99 -41.37 -7.75
C ARG A 84 11.44 -41.40 -7.26
N ALA A 85 12.37 -40.86 -8.04
CA ALA A 85 13.77 -40.72 -7.65
C ALA A 85 13.94 -39.77 -6.45
N VAL A 86 13.26 -38.62 -6.46
CA VAL A 86 13.23 -37.69 -5.31
C VAL A 86 12.72 -38.38 -4.04
N GLU A 87 11.65 -39.16 -4.12
CA GLU A 87 11.12 -39.88 -2.97
C GLU A 87 12.05 -41.00 -2.47
N ARG A 88 12.66 -41.75 -3.39
CA ARG A 88 13.66 -42.77 -3.06
C ARG A 88 14.85 -42.19 -2.32
N LEU A 89 15.32 -41.01 -2.75
CA LEU A 89 16.46 -40.30 -2.17
C LEU A 89 16.12 -39.60 -0.85
N ARG A 90 14.89 -39.12 -0.67
CA ARG A 90 14.42 -38.61 0.63
C ARG A 90 14.50 -39.69 1.72
N GLY A 91 14.25 -40.95 1.37
CA GLY A 91 14.36 -42.08 2.31
C GLY A 91 15.79 -42.37 2.81
N GLU A 92 16.82 -41.89 2.10
CA GLU A 92 18.24 -42.10 2.47
C GLU A 92 18.75 -41.04 3.46
N LEU A 93 18.03 -39.92 3.64
CA LEU A 93 18.45 -38.83 4.54
C LEU A 93 18.09 -39.07 6.03
N GLY A 94 17.46 -40.20 6.37
CA GLY A 94 16.86 -40.36 7.71
C GLY A 94 15.77 -39.33 7.98
N ASP A 95 15.38 -39.14 9.25
CA ASP A 95 14.30 -38.23 9.67
C ASP A 95 14.55 -36.78 9.23
N ASN A 96 14.08 -36.47 8.03
CA ASN A 96 13.97 -35.11 7.55
C ASN A 96 12.74 -34.48 8.23
N PRO A 97 12.90 -33.41 9.04
CA PRO A 97 11.77 -32.72 9.69
C PRO A 97 10.75 -32.15 8.68
N SER A 98 11.09 -32.09 7.38
CA SER A 98 10.16 -31.74 6.30
C SER A 98 9.24 -32.89 5.85
N VAL A 99 9.44 -34.13 6.32
CA VAL A 99 8.69 -35.34 5.95
C VAL A 99 8.11 -36.08 7.17
N VAL A 100 7.64 -35.34 8.18
CA VAL A 100 6.91 -35.95 9.30
C VAL A 100 5.64 -36.67 8.76
N PRO A 101 5.40 -37.95 9.12
CA PRO A 101 4.15 -38.64 8.82
C PRO A 101 2.97 -37.84 9.35
N LEU A 102 1.92 -37.72 8.55
CA LEU A 102 0.70 -37.01 8.94
C LEU A 102 0.07 -37.66 10.18
N VAL A 103 0.16 -38.99 10.29
CA VAL A 103 -0.36 -39.77 11.40
C VAL A 103 0.66 -40.85 11.73
N GLN A 104 1.06 -40.97 12.99
CA GLN A 104 1.90 -42.08 13.44
C GLN A 104 1.04 -43.33 13.70
N PRO A 105 1.56 -44.55 13.48
CA PRO A 105 0.77 -45.79 13.64
C PRO A 105 0.22 -46.02 15.05
N ASP A 106 0.77 -45.37 16.06
CA ASP A 106 0.53 -45.52 17.49
C ASP A 106 -0.26 -44.35 18.12
N GLU A 107 -0.97 -43.56 17.32
CA GLU A 107 -1.85 -42.48 17.81
C GLU A 107 -3.32 -42.94 17.98
N PRO A 108 -3.73 -43.51 19.15
CA PRO A 108 -5.06 -44.08 19.35
C PRO A 108 -6.20 -43.06 19.24
N ALA A 109 -5.95 -41.77 19.53
CA ALA A 109 -6.95 -40.70 19.38
C ALA A 109 -7.34 -40.45 17.90
N MET A 110 -6.41 -40.60 16.96
CA MET A 110 -6.65 -40.46 15.51
C MET A 110 -7.29 -41.71 14.90
N LEU A 111 -7.08 -42.85 15.55
CA LEU A 111 -7.62 -44.16 15.17
C LEU A 111 -8.92 -44.51 15.91
N ALA A 112 -9.42 -43.63 16.79
CA ALA A 112 -10.71 -43.79 17.47
C ALA A 112 -11.87 -43.70 16.47
N ASP A 113 -12.80 -44.66 16.50
CA ASP A 113 -13.93 -44.75 15.55
C ASP A 113 -15.13 -43.92 16.00
N ASN A 114 -14.88 -42.64 16.24
CA ASN A 114 -15.87 -41.67 16.73
C ASN A 114 -15.63 -40.29 16.11
N ASP A 115 -16.51 -39.33 16.42
CA ASP A 115 -16.43 -37.97 15.85
C ASP A 115 -15.13 -37.25 16.24
N ALA A 116 -14.61 -37.50 17.45
CA ALA A 116 -13.34 -36.94 17.91
C ALA A 116 -12.15 -37.40 17.04
N GLY A 117 -12.07 -38.69 16.72
CA GLY A 117 -11.04 -39.21 15.81
C GLY A 117 -11.19 -38.69 14.38
N ARG A 118 -12.44 -38.51 13.91
CA ARG A 118 -12.74 -37.88 12.62
C ARG A 118 -12.20 -36.45 12.55
N GLN A 119 -12.48 -35.65 13.57
CA GLN A 119 -12.13 -34.24 13.64
C GLN A 119 -10.63 -34.00 13.83
N ALA A 120 -10.00 -34.84 14.63
CA ALA A 120 -8.56 -34.85 14.81
C ALA A 120 -7.84 -35.13 13.46
N LEU A 121 -8.33 -36.11 12.68
CA LEU A 121 -7.79 -36.43 11.36
C LEU A 121 -7.99 -35.28 10.35
N LEU A 122 -9.17 -34.68 10.31
CA LEU A 122 -9.45 -33.53 9.45
C LEU A 122 -8.57 -32.32 9.79
N SER A 123 -8.38 -32.03 11.08
CA SER A 123 -7.52 -30.95 11.55
C SER A 123 -6.09 -31.11 11.09
N ARG A 124 -5.59 -32.35 11.11
CA ARG A 124 -4.25 -32.70 10.62
C ARG A 124 -4.13 -32.51 9.11
N VAL A 125 -5.15 -32.92 8.34
CA VAL A 125 -5.20 -32.70 6.89
C VAL A 125 -5.22 -31.21 6.55
N VAL A 126 -6.03 -30.41 7.26
CA VAL A 126 -6.08 -28.95 7.07
C VAL A 126 -4.73 -28.31 7.40
N GLY A 127 -4.11 -28.67 8.52
CA GLY A 127 -2.77 -28.19 8.88
C GLY A 127 -1.72 -28.54 7.82
N PHE A 128 -1.81 -29.73 7.23
CA PHE A 128 -0.95 -30.13 6.12
C PHE A 128 -1.21 -29.29 4.86
N TYR A 129 -2.47 -29.10 4.45
CA TYR A 129 -2.78 -28.26 3.30
C TYR A 129 -2.38 -26.80 3.52
N HIS A 130 -2.52 -26.27 4.73
CA HIS A 130 -2.05 -24.94 5.07
C HIS A 130 -0.52 -24.83 4.89
N HIS A 131 0.23 -25.80 5.41
CA HIS A 131 1.67 -25.86 5.24
C HIS A 131 2.08 -25.96 3.76
N THR A 132 1.38 -26.75 2.94
CA THR A 132 1.68 -26.86 1.51
C THR A 132 1.35 -25.59 0.73
N LEU A 133 0.35 -24.81 1.14
CA LEU A 133 0.08 -23.48 0.54
C LEU A 133 1.26 -22.54 0.73
N LEU A 134 1.77 -22.43 1.97
CA LEU A 134 2.88 -21.53 2.31
C LEU A 134 4.17 -21.84 1.53
N ASN A 135 4.29 -23.06 1.00
CA ASN A 135 5.45 -23.53 0.26
C ASN A 135 5.17 -23.77 -1.24
N ALA A 136 4.03 -23.31 -1.77
CA ALA A 136 3.64 -23.50 -3.17
C ALA A 136 3.55 -22.15 -3.92
N PRO A 137 4.62 -21.73 -4.63
CA PRO A 137 4.65 -20.47 -5.37
C PRO A 137 3.48 -20.31 -6.35
N GLU A 138 3.03 -21.40 -6.99
CA GLU A 138 1.89 -21.36 -7.92
C GLU A 138 0.56 -21.02 -7.24
N ALA A 139 0.38 -21.44 -5.99
CA ALA A 139 -0.84 -21.17 -5.23
C ALA A 139 -0.79 -19.78 -4.58
N LEU A 140 0.39 -19.33 -4.15
CA LEU A 140 0.61 -17.96 -3.69
C LEU A 140 0.39 -16.95 -4.81
N ALA A 141 0.94 -17.21 -6.01
CA ALA A 141 0.70 -16.37 -7.19
C ALA A 141 -0.78 -16.33 -7.60
N TYR A 142 -1.53 -17.43 -7.40
CA TYR A 142 -2.97 -17.44 -7.61
C TYR A 142 -3.71 -16.53 -6.61
N LEU A 143 -3.35 -16.60 -5.32
CA LEU A 143 -3.92 -15.71 -4.30
C LEU A 143 -3.58 -14.25 -4.57
N GLU A 144 -2.35 -13.95 -4.97
CA GLU A 144 -1.91 -12.58 -5.32
C GLU A 144 -2.68 -12.04 -6.51
N LYS A 145 -2.82 -12.83 -7.59
CA LYS A 145 -3.66 -12.47 -8.76
C LYS A 145 -5.11 -12.18 -8.37
N ARG A 146 -5.64 -12.90 -7.39
CA ARG A 146 -7.00 -12.73 -6.84
C ARG A 146 -7.09 -11.66 -5.76
N ARG A 147 -5.96 -11.03 -5.36
CA ARG A 147 -5.80 -10.10 -4.23
C ARG A 147 -6.24 -10.65 -2.87
N LEU A 148 -6.07 -11.97 -2.67
CA LEU A 148 -6.42 -12.70 -1.45
C LEU A 148 -5.17 -13.24 -0.71
N ASN A 149 -3.99 -12.65 -0.94
CA ASN A 149 -2.72 -13.07 -0.34
C ASN A 149 -2.41 -12.41 1.02
N HIS A 150 -3.37 -11.73 1.64
CA HIS A 150 -3.16 -11.05 2.93
C HIS A 150 -2.77 -12.07 4.03
N PRO A 151 -1.65 -11.88 4.75
CA PRO A 151 -1.15 -12.88 5.71
C PRO A 151 -2.14 -13.21 6.83
N GLU A 152 -2.87 -12.21 7.33
CA GLU A 152 -3.89 -12.42 8.37
C GLU A 152 -5.04 -13.32 7.87
N LEU A 153 -5.51 -13.11 6.64
CA LEU A 153 -6.58 -13.89 6.02
C LEU A 153 -6.15 -15.36 5.83
N VAL A 154 -4.93 -15.56 5.31
CA VAL A 154 -4.33 -16.88 5.11
C VAL A 154 -4.18 -17.63 6.44
N ALA A 155 -3.69 -16.95 7.48
CA ALA A 155 -3.45 -17.55 8.80
C ALA A 155 -4.73 -17.82 9.60
N GLN A 156 -5.68 -16.88 9.58
CA GLN A 156 -6.94 -16.95 10.34
C GLN A 156 -7.84 -18.08 9.84
N PHE A 157 -8.06 -18.15 8.53
CA PHE A 157 -8.95 -19.17 7.94
C PHE A 157 -8.21 -20.44 7.51
N LYS A 158 -6.93 -20.59 7.89
CA LYS A 158 -6.09 -21.76 7.55
C LYS A 158 -6.17 -22.13 6.08
N LEU A 159 -6.08 -21.13 5.19
CA LEU A 159 -6.11 -21.37 3.75
C LEU A 159 -5.03 -22.38 3.37
N GLY A 160 -5.35 -23.33 2.52
CA GLY A 160 -4.48 -24.45 2.18
C GLY A 160 -4.37 -24.72 0.69
N PHE A 161 -3.49 -25.63 0.30
CA PHE A 161 -3.33 -26.05 -1.10
C PHE A 161 -3.15 -27.56 -1.20
N ALA A 162 -4.08 -28.23 -1.85
CA ALA A 162 -4.00 -29.67 -2.10
C ALA A 162 -3.03 -29.97 -3.25
N ASN A 163 -1.74 -29.98 -2.95
CA ASN A 163 -0.64 -30.12 -3.91
C ASN A 163 -0.41 -31.57 -4.40
N ARG A 164 -1.34 -32.50 -4.13
CA ARG A 164 -1.28 -33.91 -4.56
C ARG A 164 -0.23 -34.74 -3.84
N THR A 165 0.14 -34.34 -2.61
CA THR A 165 1.15 -35.04 -1.82
C THR A 165 0.66 -35.64 -0.52
N LEU A 166 -0.64 -35.53 -0.20
CA LEU A 166 -1.23 -36.07 1.03
C LEU A 166 -0.99 -37.57 1.15
N ALA A 167 -1.21 -38.33 0.08
CA ALA A 167 -1.09 -39.79 0.08
C ALA A 167 0.32 -40.30 0.46
N TYR A 168 1.36 -39.48 0.27
CA TYR A 168 2.75 -39.79 0.63
C TYR A 168 3.08 -39.48 2.09
N ARG A 169 2.22 -38.72 2.78
CA ARG A 169 2.35 -38.46 4.22
C ARG A 169 1.58 -39.46 5.07
N LEU A 170 0.86 -40.39 4.45
CA LEU A 170 0.11 -41.44 5.13
C LEU A 170 0.96 -42.71 5.23
N PRO A 171 0.78 -43.53 6.29
CA PRO A 171 1.41 -44.83 6.38
C PRO A 171 1.14 -45.72 5.14
N ILE A 172 2.05 -46.68 4.93
CA ILE A 172 2.01 -47.59 3.78
C ILE A 172 0.68 -48.35 3.78
N LYS A 173 0.03 -48.44 2.61
CA LYS A 173 -1.30 -49.04 2.45
C LYS A 173 -1.38 -50.50 2.96
N ALA A 174 -0.29 -51.26 2.86
CA ALA A 174 -0.22 -52.66 3.27
C ALA A 174 -0.24 -52.87 4.80
N VAL A 175 -0.04 -51.80 5.59
CA VAL A 175 -0.10 -51.85 7.05
C VAL A 175 -1.51 -51.50 7.52
N GLN A 176 -2.00 -52.17 8.57
CA GLN A 176 -3.35 -51.99 9.11
C GLN A 176 -3.70 -50.53 9.38
N ALA A 177 -2.81 -49.78 10.04
CA ALA A 177 -3.00 -48.35 10.30
C ALA A 177 -3.14 -47.53 9.00
N GLY A 178 -2.31 -47.82 7.98
CA GLY A 178 -2.38 -47.15 6.68
C GLY A 178 -3.66 -47.45 5.90
N ALA A 179 -4.19 -48.67 6.01
CA ALA A 179 -5.47 -49.05 5.42
C ALA A 179 -6.64 -48.34 6.12
N GLN A 180 -6.64 -48.32 7.46
CA GLN A 180 -7.68 -47.69 8.28
C GLN A 180 -7.76 -46.17 8.05
N ILE A 181 -6.63 -45.46 8.08
CA ILE A 181 -6.61 -44.00 7.84
C ILE A 181 -7.13 -43.66 6.44
N ARG A 182 -6.72 -44.42 5.41
CA ARG A 182 -7.21 -44.20 4.04
C ARG A 182 -8.72 -44.49 3.92
N ALA A 183 -9.23 -45.51 4.61
CA ALA A 183 -10.67 -45.77 4.64
C ALA A 183 -11.44 -44.60 5.28
N ARG A 184 -10.90 -44.02 6.36
CA ARG A 184 -11.50 -42.82 7.01
C ARG A 184 -11.45 -41.60 6.13
N LEU A 185 -10.30 -41.30 5.51
CA LEU A 185 -10.18 -40.18 4.58
C LEU A 185 -11.13 -40.30 3.38
N ARG A 186 -11.50 -41.53 2.97
CA ARG A 186 -12.57 -41.75 1.99
C ARG A 186 -13.95 -41.48 2.58
N ALA A 187 -14.23 -42.01 3.78
CA ALA A 187 -15.50 -41.79 4.46
C ALA A 187 -15.82 -40.31 4.69
N VAL A 188 -14.80 -39.49 5.01
CA VAL A 188 -14.96 -38.03 5.16
C VAL A 188 -14.85 -37.27 3.84
N GLY A 189 -14.51 -37.92 2.73
CA GLY A 189 -14.46 -37.30 1.41
C GLY A 189 -13.18 -36.52 1.06
N ILE A 190 -12.12 -36.62 1.87
CA ILE A 190 -10.80 -36.06 1.54
C ILE A 190 -10.12 -36.86 0.42
N MET A 191 -10.35 -38.18 0.38
CA MET A 191 -9.82 -39.09 -0.63
C MET A 191 -10.95 -39.74 -1.43
N ARG A 192 -10.71 -39.98 -2.72
CA ARG A 192 -11.60 -40.75 -3.59
C ARG A 192 -11.30 -42.23 -3.53
N ASP A 193 -12.19 -43.06 -4.05
CA ASP A 193 -11.99 -44.52 -4.16
C ASP A 193 -10.74 -44.89 -4.96
N SER A 194 -10.39 -44.08 -5.95
CA SER A 194 -9.15 -44.21 -6.73
C SER A 194 -7.87 -44.00 -5.91
N GLY A 195 -7.97 -43.58 -4.65
CA GLY A 195 -6.84 -43.28 -3.78
C GLY A 195 -6.22 -41.89 -4.00
N HIS A 196 -6.81 -41.07 -4.87
CA HIS A 196 -6.40 -39.69 -5.10
C HIS A 196 -7.10 -38.72 -4.13
N GLU A 197 -6.47 -37.58 -3.85
CA GLU A 197 -7.09 -36.48 -3.11
C GLU A 197 -8.29 -35.91 -3.86
N HIS A 198 -9.40 -35.68 -3.15
CA HIS A 198 -10.61 -35.08 -3.73
C HIS A 198 -10.37 -33.65 -4.23
N PHE A 199 -9.65 -32.85 -3.43
CA PHE A 199 -9.33 -31.45 -3.71
C PHE A 199 -8.08 -31.26 -4.60
N THR A 200 -7.59 -32.31 -5.26
CA THR A 200 -6.36 -32.32 -6.08
C THR A 200 -6.15 -31.03 -6.91
N GLY A 201 -5.12 -30.25 -6.60
CA GLY A 201 -4.75 -29.01 -7.31
C GLY A 201 -5.69 -27.82 -7.06
N SER A 202 -6.37 -27.80 -5.92
CA SER A 202 -7.25 -26.70 -5.49
C SER A 202 -6.63 -25.92 -4.32
N LEU A 203 -6.86 -24.59 -4.31
CA LEU A 203 -6.86 -23.80 -3.08
C LEU A 203 -7.96 -24.36 -2.17
N VAL A 204 -7.65 -24.57 -0.90
CA VAL A 204 -8.53 -25.20 0.09
C VAL A 204 -8.90 -24.17 1.15
N ILE A 205 -10.18 -24.09 1.50
CA ILE A 205 -10.71 -23.20 2.55
C ILE A 205 -11.54 -24.05 3.50
N PRO A 206 -11.05 -24.35 4.73
CA PRO A 206 -11.84 -25.06 5.72
C PRO A 206 -12.92 -24.13 6.32
N VAL A 207 -14.09 -24.70 6.62
CA VAL A 207 -15.14 -24.07 7.42
C VAL A 207 -15.05 -24.64 8.82
N ILE A 208 -14.54 -23.83 9.74
CA ILE A 208 -14.24 -24.20 11.13
C ILE A 208 -15.25 -23.48 12.03
N ASP A 209 -15.90 -24.22 12.91
CA ASP A 209 -16.82 -23.65 13.89
C ASP A 209 -16.07 -23.07 15.12
N PRO A 210 -16.75 -22.34 16.01
CA PRO A 210 -16.10 -21.77 17.21
C PRO A 210 -15.51 -22.78 18.20
N ASN A 211 -15.77 -24.08 18.04
CA ASN A 211 -15.20 -25.17 18.83
C ASN A 211 -14.04 -25.88 18.11
N ASP A 212 -13.45 -25.22 17.11
CA ASP A 212 -12.39 -25.73 16.23
C ASP A 212 -12.77 -27.02 15.46
N GLN A 213 -14.06 -27.29 15.27
CA GLN A 213 -14.52 -28.44 14.49
C GLN A 213 -14.65 -28.07 13.01
N ILE A 214 -14.11 -28.93 12.14
CA ILE A 214 -14.23 -28.76 10.69
C ILE A 214 -15.59 -29.29 10.25
N ARG A 215 -16.42 -28.40 9.72
CA ARG A 215 -17.79 -28.67 9.28
C ARG A 215 -17.88 -28.90 7.78
N GLU A 216 -17.05 -28.20 7.00
CA GLU A 216 -16.98 -28.28 5.55
C GLU A 216 -15.57 -27.92 5.07
N ILE A 217 -15.20 -28.34 3.86
CA ILE A 217 -13.97 -27.94 3.19
C ILE A 217 -14.30 -27.56 1.74
N TYR A 218 -14.04 -26.32 1.39
CA TYR A 218 -14.16 -25.81 0.04
C TYR A 218 -12.83 -25.94 -0.72
N GLY A 219 -12.90 -26.22 -2.02
CA GLY A 219 -11.75 -26.35 -2.91
C GLY A 219 -11.94 -25.64 -4.25
N ARG A 220 -11.15 -24.60 -4.53
CA ARG A 220 -11.13 -23.88 -5.82
C ARG A 220 -9.94 -24.28 -6.68
N LYS A 221 -10.17 -24.70 -7.92
CA LYS A 221 -9.08 -24.95 -8.89
C LYS A 221 -8.29 -23.67 -9.18
N ILE A 222 -6.96 -23.78 -9.15
CA ILE A 222 -6.05 -22.65 -9.39
C ILE A 222 -5.57 -22.56 -10.85
N THR A 223 -6.02 -23.46 -11.72
CA THR A 223 -5.60 -23.53 -13.13
C THR A 223 -6.78 -23.76 -14.05
N ASP A 224 -6.72 -23.14 -15.22
CA ASP A 224 -7.75 -23.25 -16.27
C ASP A 224 -7.50 -24.44 -17.21
N ARG A 225 -6.34 -25.09 -17.11
CA ARG A 225 -5.98 -26.29 -17.91
C ARG A 225 -6.58 -27.55 -17.31
N LEU A 226 -7.90 -27.62 -17.26
CA LEU A 226 -8.66 -28.75 -16.72
C LEU A 226 -9.21 -29.63 -17.85
N ARG A 227 -9.46 -30.91 -17.53
CA ARG A 227 -10.20 -31.78 -18.44
C ARG A 227 -11.64 -31.29 -18.51
N SER A 228 -12.25 -31.36 -19.69
CA SER A 228 -13.66 -31.02 -19.87
C SER A 228 -14.54 -31.73 -18.83
N GLY A 229 -15.47 -30.99 -18.23
CA GLY A 229 -16.36 -31.48 -17.16
C GLY A 229 -15.75 -31.52 -15.75
N THR A 230 -14.50 -31.06 -15.55
CA THR A 230 -13.94 -30.95 -14.19
C THR A 230 -14.53 -29.74 -13.46
N PRO A 231 -15.18 -29.90 -12.29
CA PRO A 231 -15.71 -28.78 -11.53
C PRO A 231 -14.60 -27.83 -11.05
N LEU A 232 -14.84 -26.52 -11.17
CA LEU A 232 -13.94 -25.48 -10.67
C LEU A 232 -14.01 -25.31 -9.15
N HIS A 233 -15.19 -25.53 -8.60
CA HIS A 233 -15.49 -25.50 -7.16
C HIS A 233 -15.79 -26.92 -6.68
N LEU A 234 -15.22 -27.29 -5.54
CA LEU A 234 -15.40 -28.58 -4.88
C LEU A 234 -15.76 -28.35 -3.42
N TYR A 235 -16.55 -29.25 -2.88
CA TYR A 235 -16.89 -29.33 -1.45
C TYR A 235 -16.73 -30.78 -0.99
N LEU A 236 -16.85 -31.04 0.31
CA LEU A 236 -16.95 -32.42 0.77
C LEU A 236 -18.21 -33.08 0.18
N PRO A 237 -18.16 -34.39 -0.14
CA PRO A 237 -19.35 -35.11 -0.59
C PRO A 237 -20.42 -35.14 0.51
N GLY A 238 -21.67 -34.87 0.14
CA GLY A 238 -22.81 -34.90 1.05
C GLY A 238 -23.47 -33.54 1.20
N ALA A 239 -24.20 -33.36 2.30
CA ALA A 239 -24.84 -32.08 2.63
C ALA A 239 -23.81 -31.09 3.18
N HIS A 240 -23.85 -29.85 2.70
CA HIS A 240 -23.00 -28.78 3.19
C HIS A 240 -23.38 -28.37 4.61
N GLY A 241 -22.38 -28.12 5.46
CA GLY A 241 -22.58 -27.79 6.87
C GLY A 241 -21.60 -26.75 7.40
N GLY A 242 -21.99 -26.08 8.49
CA GLY A 242 -21.24 -25.02 9.13
C GLY A 242 -21.43 -23.63 8.51
N ILE A 243 -20.94 -22.63 9.24
CA ILE A 243 -20.99 -21.21 8.88
C ILE A 243 -19.57 -20.68 8.81
N TRP A 244 -19.14 -20.22 7.64
CA TRP A 244 -17.82 -19.62 7.49
C TRP A 244 -17.80 -18.26 8.20
N ASN A 245 -16.77 -18.01 9.01
CA ASN A 245 -16.62 -16.80 9.81
C ASN A 245 -17.81 -16.55 10.78
N GLU A 246 -18.32 -17.60 11.44
CA GLU A 246 -19.41 -17.48 12.44
C GLU A 246 -19.20 -16.39 13.51
N PRO A 247 -17.98 -16.09 14.01
CA PRO A 247 -17.76 -14.97 14.92
C PRO A 247 -18.24 -13.61 14.40
N ALA A 248 -18.32 -13.42 13.07
CA ALA A 248 -18.90 -12.22 12.47
C ALA A 248 -20.37 -12.02 12.87
N LEU A 249 -21.15 -13.10 12.96
CA LEU A 249 -22.56 -13.07 13.36
C LEU A 249 -22.75 -12.66 14.82
N ILE A 250 -21.73 -12.90 15.66
CA ILE A 250 -21.74 -12.55 17.08
C ILE A 250 -21.38 -11.07 17.28
N SER A 251 -20.43 -10.58 16.49
CA SER A 251 -19.87 -9.23 16.64
C SER A 251 -20.77 -8.10 16.14
N SER A 252 -21.72 -8.39 15.24
CA SER A 252 -22.54 -7.40 14.56
C SER A 252 -23.96 -7.91 14.34
N GLY A 253 -24.95 -7.05 14.56
CA GLY A 253 -26.34 -7.33 14.20
C GLY A 253 -26.61 -7.26 12.68
N ALA A 254 -25.64 -6.80 11.89
CA ALA A 254 -25.67 -6.76 10.44
C ALA A 254 -24.59 -7.67 9.85
N VAL A 255 -24.95 -8.50 8.87
CA VAL A 255 -24.02 -9.42 8.20
C VAL A 255 -24.10 -9.29 6.68
N ILE A 256 -22.94 -9.33 6.02
CA ILE A 256 -22.83 -9.45 4.57
C ILE A 256 -22.86 -10.94 4.21
N LEU A 257 -23.77 -11.34 3.33
CA LEU A 257 -23.92 -12.72 2.89
C LEU A 257 -23.55 -12.83 1.40
N CYS A 258 -22.40 -13.44 1.12
CA CYS A 258 -21.90 -13.65 -0.23
C CYS A 258 -22.33 -15.01 -0.79
N GLU A 259 -22.29 -15.14 -2.12
CA GLU A 259 -22.63 -16.40 -2.80
C GLU A 259 -21.57 -17.48 -2.57
N SER A 260 -20.29 -17.10 -2.54
CA SER A 260 -19.17 -18.03 -2.38
C SER A 260 -18.18 -17.59 -1.30
N LEU A 261 -17.36 -18.54 -0.83
CA LEU A 261 -16.30 -18.23 0.13
C LEU A 261 -15.23 -17.29 -0.44
N ILE A 262 -14.99 -17.30 -1.76
CA ILE A 262 -13.99 -16.39 -2.38
C ILE A 262 -14.50 -14.94 -2.32
N ASP A 263 -15.80 -14.75 -2.51
CA ASP A 263 -16.43 -13.44 -2.42
C ASP A 263 -16.43 -12.92 -0.98
N ALA A 264 -16.75 -13.79 -0.03
CA ALA A 264 -16.66 -13.46 1.39
C ALA A 264 -15.23 -13.11 1.84
N LEU A 265 -14.21 -13.85 1.36
CA LEU A 265 -12.81 -13.49 1.57
C LEU A 265 -12.46 -12.12 0.96
N SER A 266 -13.13 -11.74 -0.14
CA SER A 266 -12.90 -10.46 -0.81
C SER A 266 -13.41 -9.28 0.01
N PHE A 267 -14.60 -9.38 0.61
CA PHE A 267 -15.07 -8.41 1.60
C PHE A 267 -14.17 -8.37 2.84
N TRP A 268 -13.77 -9.55 3.32
CA TRP A 268 -12.96 -9.65 4.53
C TRP A 268 -11.60 -8.96 4.36
N VAL A 269 -10.91 -9.20 3.25
CA VAL A 269 -9.61 -8.55 2.95
C VAL A 269 -9.76 -7.06 2.66
N ALA A 270 -10.93 -6.64 2.16
CA ALA A 270 -11.29 -5.24 1.99
C ALA A 270 -11.71 -4.57 3.31
N GLY A 271 -11.46 -5.17 4.48
CA GLY A 271 -11.74 -4.56 5.79
C GLY A 271 -13.17 -4.78 6.32
N HIS A 272 -14.08 -5.32 5.52
CA HIS A 272 -15.46 -5.58 5.90
C HIS A 272 -15.60 -6.98 6.53
N ARG A 273 -15.19 -7.09 7.80
CA ARG A 273 -15.04 -8.38 8.51
C ARG A 273 -16.36 -9.04 8.95
N HIS A 274 -17.48 -8.31 8.93
CA HIS A 274 -18.81 -8.82 9.30
C HIS A 274 -19.48 -9.56 8.13
N VAL A 275 -18.76 -10.51 7.54
CA VAL A 275 -19.14 -11.21 6.30
C VAL A 275 -19.12 -12.73 6.46
N THR A 276 -20.08 -13.40 5.83
CA THR A 276 -20.18 -14.86 5.70
C THR A 276 -20.54 -15.25 4.25
N ALA A 277 -20.59 -16.56 3.96
CA ALA A 277 -20.87 -17.09 2.63
C ALA A 277 -21.94 -18.20 2.66
N ALA A 278 -22.75 -18.25 1.61
CA ALA A 278 -23.52 -19.42 1.22
C ALA A 278 -22.66 -20.41 0.41
N TYR A 279 -23.21 -21.57 0.10
CA TYR A 279 -22.60 -22.57 -0.78
C TYR A 279 -23.13 -22.48 -2.21
N GLY A 280 -23.04 -21.30 -2.82
CA GLY A 280 -23.63 -20.94 -4.13
C GLY A 280 -25.04 -20.34 -4.01
N VAL A 281 -25.64 -19.99 -5.16
CA VAL A 281 -26.97 -19.36 -5.23
C VAL A 281 -28.07 -20.04 -4.40
N ASN A 282 -28.06 -21.36 -4.31
CA ASN A 282 -29.04 -22.15 -3.54
C ASN A 282 -28.44 -22.76 -2.26
N GLY A 283 -27.27 -22.28 -1.83
CA GLY A 283 -26.47 -22.88 -0.78
C GLY A 283 -26.69 -22.30 0.61
N PHE A 284 -27.75 -21.51 0.83
CA PHE A 284 -28.12 -21.03 2.16
C PHE A 284 -28.85 -22.12 2.94
N THR A 285 -28.22 -22.67 3.98
CA THR A 285 -28.72 -23.87 4.67
C THR A 285 -29.62 -23.54 5.85
N ASN A 286 -30.42 -24.52 6.30
CA ASN A 286 -31.18 -24.38 7.55
C ASN A 286 -30.28 -24.18 8.79
N GLU A 287 -29.04 -24.71 8.77
CA GLU A 287 -28.06 -24.48 9.84
C GLU A 287 -27.63 -23.01 9.88
N MET A 288 -27.38 -22.37 8.73
CA MET A 288 -27.12 -20.93 8.63
C MET A 288 -28.31 -20.10 9.12
N ARG A 289 -29.54 -20.46 8.70
CA ARG A 289 -30.76 -19.79 9.17
C ARG A 289 -30.90 -19.85 10.70
N GLN A 290 -30.68 -21.03 11.28
CA GLN A 290 -30.70 -21.20 12.74
C GLN A 290 -29.60 -20.41 13.44
N ALA A 291 -28.39 -20.33 12.86
CA ALA A 291 -27.30 -19.52 13.39
C ALA A 291 -27.65 -18.03 13.38
N PHE A 292 -28.26 -17.53 12.31
CA PHE A 292 -28.70 -16.13 12.21
C PHE A 292 -29.73 -15.79 13.30
N ARG A 293 -30.68 -16.69 13.55
CA ARG A 293 -31.65 -16.55 14.67
C ARG A 293 -30.97 -16.63 16.04
N ARG A 294 -30.08 -17.61 16.24
CA ARG A 294 -29.36 -17.82 17.51
C ARG A 294 -28.52 -16.60 17.90
N HIS A 295 -27.85 -15.99 16.93
CA HIS A 295 -26.98 -14.83 17.14
C HIS A 295 -27.73 -13.48 16.97
N ASN A 296 -29.05 -13.51 16.83
CA ASN A 296 -29.91 -12.33 16.73
C ASN A 296 -29.49 -11.35 15.61
N VAL A 297 -29.20 -11.89 14.43
CA VAL A 297 -28.92 -11.10 13.23
C VAL A 297 -30.17 -10.32 12.83
N LYS A 298 -30.07 -9.00 12.77
CA LYS A 298 -31.17 -8.08 12.47
C LYS A 298 -31.19 -7.62 11.02
N GLN A 299 -30.03 -7.60 10.38
CA GLN A 299 -29.86 -7.11 9.02
C GLN A 299 -28.95 -8.03 8.21
N VAL A 300 -29.33 -8.32 6.96
CA VAL A 300 -28.51 -9.09 6.01
C VAL A 300 -28.34 -8.30 4.73
N LEU A 301 -27.10 -8.11 4.31
CA LEU A 301 -26.73 -7.53 3.02
C LEU A 301 -26.36 -8.68 2.07
N ILE A 302 -27.26 -9.04 1.16
CA ILE A 302 -27.02 -10.10 0.18
C ILE A 302 -26.13 -9.55 -0.92
N ALA A 303 -24.92 -10.09 -1.03
CA ALA A 303 -23.89 -9.73 -1.99
C ALA A 303 -23.60 -10.93 -2.92
N TYR A 304 -24.62 -11.40 -3.62
CA TYR A 304 -24.49 -12.41 -4.68
C TYR A 304 -24.11 -11.75 -6.00
N ASP A 305 -23.66 -12.56 -6.95
CA ASP A 305 -23.22 -12.10 -8.26
C ASP A 305 -24.32 -11.29 -8.97
N ASN A 306 -23.92 -10.25 -9.70
CA ASN A 306 -24.87 -9.45 -10.48
C ASN A 306 -25.11 -10.06 -11.86
N ASP A 307 -25.72 -11.26 -11.85
CA ASP A 307 -26.16 -12.01 -13.02
C ASP A 307 -27.62 -12.50 -12.80
N PRO A 308 -28.28 -13.10 -13.82
CA PRO A 308 -29.65 -13.56 -13.68
C PRO A 308 -29.87 -14.55 -12.53
N ALA A 309 -28.95 -15.48 -12.30
CA ALA A 309 -29.09 -16.53 -11.30
C ALA A 309 -28.89 -15.99 -9.87
N GLY A 310 -27.87 -15.17 -9.65
CA GLY A 310 -27.58 -14.50 -8.38
C GLY A 310 -28.65 -13.50 -7.98
N ASN A 311 -29.28 -12.82 -8.95
CA ASN A 311 -30.40 -11.91 -8.72
C ASN A 311 -31.68 -12.67 -8.33
N GLU A 312 -32.06 -13.73 -9.07
CA GLU A 312 -33.23 -14.55 -8.73
C GLU A 312 -33.10 -15.20 -7.35
N ALA A 313 -31.92 -15.76 -7.06
CA ALA A 313 -31.64 -16.40 -5.79
C ALA A 313 -31.70 -15.44 -4.60
N ALA A 314 -31.21 -14.21 -4.76
CA ALA A 314 -31.28 -13.22 -3.69
C ALA A 314 -32.70 -12.72 -3.42
N VAL A 315 -33.55 -12.60 -4.44
CA VAL A 315 -34.97 -12.28 -4.24
C VAL A 315 -35.65 -13.36 -3.40
N LYS A 316 -35.43 -14.63 -3.76
CA LYS A 316 -36.00 -15.77 -3.01
C LYS A 316 -35.50 -15.79 -1.57
N LEU A 317 -34.20 -15.66 -1.36
CA LEU A 317 -33.61 -15.67 -0.02
C LEU A 317 -34.05 -14.45 0.80
N ALA A 318 -34.18 -13.27 0.18
CA ALA A 318 -34.67 -12.08 0.86
C ALA A 318 -36.10 -12.28 1.40
N ALA A 319 -36.98 -12.93 0.63
CA ALA A 319 -38.33 -13.26 1.08
C ALA A 319 -38.31 -14.19 2.31
N GLU A 320 -37.46 -15.22 2.29
CA GLU A 320 -37.30 -16.16 3.40
C GLU A 320 -36.75 -15.49 4.67
N LEU A 321 -35.72 -14.64 4.54
CA LEU A 321 -35.12 -13.93 5.68
C LEU A 321 -36.04 -12.82 6.24
N THR A 322 -36.82 -12.17 5.37
CA THR A 322 -37.81 -11.18 5.79
C THR A 322 -38.93 -11.83 6.61
N ALA A 323 -39.36 -13.04 6.23
CA ALA A 323 -40.32 -13.83 7.02
C ALA A 323 -39.78 -14.21 8.40
N ASP A 324 -38.46 -14.27 8.56
CA ASP A 324 -37.76 -14.49 9.82
C ASP A 324 -37.57 -13.20 10.63
N GLY A 325 -38.08 -12.06 10.17
CA GLY A 325 -37.98 -10.75 10.83
C GLY A 325 -36.64 -10.05 10.61
N ILE A 326 -35.84 -10.48 9.64
CA ILE A 326 -34.53 -9.91 9.30
C ILE A 326 -34.70 -8.86 8.21
N THR A 327 -34.10 -7.69 8.38
CA THR A 327 -34.11 -6.64 7.36
C THR A 327 -33.10 -6.96 6.26
N VAL A 328 -33.54 -7.07 5.01
CA VAL A 328 -32.68 -7.51 3.90
C VAL A 328 -32.37 -6.37 2.94
N PHE A 329 -31.11 -6.27 2.55
CA PHE A 329 -30.60 -5.35 1.52
C PHE A 329 -29.88 -6.15 0.43
N ARG A 330 -29.90 -5.64 -0.80
CA ARG A 330 -29.14 -6.17 -1.92
C ARG A 330 -27.94 -5.27 -2.22
N VAL A 331 -26.75 -5.86 -2.18
CA VAL A 331 -25.53 -5.22 -2.70
C VAL A 331 -25.47 -5.48 -4.20
N VAL A 332 -25.28 -4.43 -5.01
CA VAL A 332 -25.32 -4.53 -6.47
C VAL A 332 -23.94 -4.21 -7.03
N PHE A 333 -23.24 -5.24 -7.53
CA PHE A 333 -21.99 -5.08 -8.26
C PHE A 333 -22.24 -4.54 -9.68
N PRO A 334 -21.21 -4.07 -10.41
CA PRO A 334 -21.31 -3.85 -11.85
C PRO A 334 -21.86 -5.10 -12.58
N GLU A 335 -22.51 -4.90 -13.71
CA GLU A 335 -23.14 -5.99 -14.47
C GLU A 335 -22.14 -7.10 -14.82
N GLY A 336 -22.53 -8.35 -14.56
CA GLY A 336 -21.72 -9.53 -14.84
C GLY A 336 -20.50 -9.72 -13.92
N MET A 337 -20.45 -9.02 -12.78
CA MET A 337 -19.32 -9.06 -11.85
C MET A 337 -19.69 -9.72 -10.51
N ASP A 338 -18.73 -10.46 -9.96
CA ASP A 338 -18.72 -11.02 -8.60
C ASP A 338 -17.89 -10.12 -7.66
N ALA A 339 -17.91 -10.40 -6.36
CA ALA A 339 -17.16 -9.59 -5.39
C ALA A 339 -15.65 -9.69 -5.64
N ASN A 340 -15.14 -10.87 -5.99
CA ASN A 340 -13.71 -11.03 -6.25
C ASN A 340 -13.25 -10.36 -7.55
N GLY A 341 -14.06 -10.39 -8.60
CA GLY A 341 -13.84 -9.66 -9.85
C GLY A 341 -13.81 -8.16 -9.59
N TYR A 342 -14.72 -7.66 -8.76
CA TYR A 342 -14.74 -6.27 -8.33
C TYR A 342 -13.46 -5.91 -7.54
N LEU A 343 -13.06 -6.72 -6.56
CA LEU A 343 -11.82 -6.54 -5.79
C LEU A 343 -10.58 -6.41 -6.68
N CYS A 344 -10.52 -7.20 -7.75
CA CYS A 344 -9.37 -7.21 -8.68
C CYS A 344 -9.29 -5.96 -9.55
N GLN A 345 -10.38 -5.21 -9.72
CA GLN A 345 -10.43 -4.03 -10.60
C GLN A 345 -10.32 -2.69 -9.86
N VAL A 346 -10.58 -2.67 -8.56
CA VAL A 346 -10.60 -1.44 -7.76
C VAL A 346 -9.24 -1.12 -7.13
N ALA A 347 -8.81 0.14 -7.17
CA ALA A 347 -7.54 0.56 -6.57
C ALA A 347 -7.58 0.56 -5.03
N GLU A 348 -8.70 1.01 -4.45
CA GLU A 348 -8.93 1.13 -2.99
C GLU A 348 -10.08 0.20 -2.54
N PRO A 349 -9.82 -1.10 -2.27
CA PRO A 349 -10.85 -2.07 -1.93
C PRO A 349 -11.76 -1.68 -0.76
N GLU A 350 -11.19 -1.20 0.35
CA GLU A 350 -11.96 -0.90 1.56
C GLU A 350 -13.03 0.18 1.33
N ARG A 351 -12.63 1.26 0.65
CA ARG A 351 -13.53 2.35 0.27
C ARG A 351 -14.54 1.90 -0.78
N ALA A 352 -14.10 1.21 -1.83
CA ALA A 352 -14.96 0.77 -2.93
C ALA A 352 -16.06 -0.20 -2.44
N PHE A 353 -15.69 -1.17 -1.60
CA PHE A 353 -16.63 -2.08 -0.97
C PHE A 353 -17.53 -1.35 0.05
N GLY A 354 -16.99 -0.39 0.79
CA GLY A 354 -17.78 0.46 1.69
C GLY A 354 -18.87 1.23 0.95
N LEU A 355 -18.55 1.80 -0.22
CA LEU A 355 -19.53 2.47 -1.09
C LEU A 355 -20.60 1.51 -1.63
N LEU A 356 -20.21 0.29 -2.03
CA LEU A 356 -21.17 -0.74 -2.45
C LEU A 356 -22.16 -1.06 -1.33
N LEU A 357 -21.67 -1.27 -0.10
CA LEU A 357 -22.49 -1.56 1.08
C LEU A 357 -23.40 -0.38 1.45
N ASP A 358 -22.87 0.85 1.41
CA ASP A 358 -23.64 2.07 1.64
C ASP A 358 -24.72 2.31 0.59
N SER A 359 -24.50 1.84 -0.64
CA SER A 359 -25.45 1.92 -1.75
C SER A 359 -26.43 0.73 -1.82
N ALA A 360 -26.36 -0.20 -0.87
CA ALA A 360 -27.19 -1.40 -0.89
C ALA A 360 -28.69 -1.05 -0.87
N VAL A 361 -29.45 -1.72 -1.73
CA VAL A 361 -30.86 -1.40 -1.96
C VAL A 361 -31.73 -2.21 -1.00
N PRO A 362 -32.66 -1.57 -0.25
CA PRO A 362 -33.61 -2.31 0.58
C PRO A 362 -34.46 -3.26 -0.26
N MET A 363 -34.58 -4.51 0.18
CA MET A 363 -35.41 -5.53 -0.49
C MET A 363 -36.86 -5.50 0.03
N GLN A 364 -37.46 -4.30 0.18
CA GLN A 364 -38.81 -4.15 0.75
C GLN A 364 -39.90 -4.59 -0.23
N ALA A 365 -40.84 -5.39 0.30
CA ALA A 365 -42.08 -5.89 -0.31
C ALA A 365 -41.99 -6.96 -1.42
N ALA A 366 -41.29 -8.07 -1.16
CA ALA A 366 -41.73 -9.40 -1.66
C ALA A 366 -42.95 -9.96 -0.88
N ALA A 367 -43.42 -9.25 0.16
CA ALA A 367 -44.52 -9.67 1.03
C ALA A 367 -45.90 -9.04 0.71
N GLY A 368 -46.05 -8.35 -0.44
CA GLY A 368 -47.30 -7.67 -0.82
C GLY A 368 -47.99 -8.18 -2.10
N ILE A 369 -47.34 -9.04 -2.90
CA ILE A 369 -47.88 -9.49 -4.19
C ILE A 369 -48.33 -10.95 -4.10
N GLN A 370 -49.32 -11.21 -3.24
CA GLN A 370 -50.17 -12.41 -3.32
C GLN A 370 -51.66 -12.07 -3.38
N ALA A 371 -52.02 -10.80 -3.58
CA ALA A 371 -53.41 -10.35 -3.65
C ALA A 371 -53.68 -9.35 -4.77
N THR A 372 -53.22 -9.63 -5.98
CA THR A 372 -53.87 -9.16 -7.22
C THR A 372 -53.67 -10.24 -8.29
N THR A 373 -54.66 -11.12 -8.36
CA THR A 373 -55.19 -11.79 -9.56
C THR A 373 -54.39 -11.54 -10.84
N ALA A 374 -53.73 -12.56 -11.41
CA ALA A 374 -54.40 -13.56 -12.24
C ALA A 374 -55.19 -12.95 -13.43
N THR A 375 -54.63 -11.94 -14.10
CA THR A 375 -55.01 -11.58 -15.48
C THR A 375 -53.82 -10.83 -16.08
N GLU A 376 -53.52 -11.05 -17.36
CA GLU A 376 -52.46 -10.36 -18.15
C GLU A 376 -51.03 -10.94 -18.11
N ARG A 377 -50.89 -12.27 -17.97
CA ARG A 377 -49.66 -13.00 -18.38
C ARG A 377 -49.72 -13.55 -19.81
N ALA A 378 -50.46 -12.88 -20.69
CA ALA A 378 -50.69 -13.33 -22.06
C ALA A 378 -50.73 -12.16 -23.05
N ALA A 379 -49.64 -11.40 -23.16
CA ALA A 379 -49.32 -10.63 -24.35
C ALA A 379 -47.88 -10.13 -24.25
N LEU A 380 -47.17 -10.12 -25.39
CA LEU A 380 -45.85 -9.51 -25.61
C LEU A 380 -44.63 -10.39 -25.27
N ALA A 381 -44.65 -11.62 -25.78
CA ALA A 381 -43.43 -12.24 -26.30
C ALA A 381 -43.44 -12.02 -27.82
N GLU A 382 -42.61 -11.11 -28.34
CA GLU A 382 -42.12 -11.04 -29.72
C GLU A 382 -41.32 -9.74 -29.94
N HIS A 383 -39.99 -9.82 -30.05
CA HIS A 383 -39.26 -9.22 -31.19
C HIS A 383 -37.76 -9.60 -31.21
N GLN A 384 -37.30 -9.76 -32.45
CA GLN A 384 -36.06 -10.38 -32.92
C GLN A 384 -34.79 -9.49 -32.80
N PRO A 385 -33.58 -10.08 -32.91
CA PRO A 385 -32.30 -9.36 -32.88
C PRO A 385 -31.84 -8.94 -34.29
N VAL A 386 -31.27 -7.73 -34.43
CA VAL A 386 -30.51 -7.31 -35.63
C VAL A 386 -29.45 -6.24 -35.23
N PRO A 387 -28.39 -5.94 -36.02
CA PRO A 387 -27.07 -6.53 -35.92
C PRO A 387 -25.94 -5.49 -35.68
N VAL A 388 -24.73 -6.00 -35.40
CA VAL A 388 -23.47 -5.24 -35.33
C VAL A 388 -23.01 -4.81 -36.73
N PRO A 389 -22.43 -3.60 -36.89
CA PRO A 389 -21.45 -3.36 -37.93
C PRO A 389 -20.07 -3.02 -37.33
N GLU A 390 -19.08 -3.78 -37.79
CA GLU A 390 -17.66 -3.41 -37.77
C GLU A 390 -17.42 -2.24 -38.75
N THR A 391 -16.55 -1.31 -38.39
CA THR A 391 -15.62 -0.66 -39.35
C THR A 391 -14.49 0.02 -38.58
N VAL A 392 -13.27 -0.40 -38.86
CA VAL A 392 -12.03 0.30 -38.51
C VAL A 392 -11.63 1.11 -39.75
N SER A 393 -11.49 2.44 -39.63
CA SER A 393 -10.55 3.20 -40.46
C SER A 393 -10.27 4.59 -39.89
N THR A 394 -8.99 4.80 -39.66
CA THR A 394 -8.18 6.02 -39.49
C THR A 394 -8.77 7.36 -39.97
N LEU A 395 -8.52 8.43 -39.21
CA LEU A 395 -8.05 9.73 -39.70
C LEU A 395 -7.41 10.54 -38.56
N ALA A 396 -6.18 10.99 -38.80
CA ALA A 396 -5.45 11.92 -37.97
C ALA A 396 -5.69 13.37 -38.42
N ALA A 397 -5.44 14.30 -37.49
CA ALA A 397 -5.23 15.75 -37.63
C ALA A 397 -6.46 16.67 -37.52
N GLY A 398 -6.39 17.54 -36.51
CA GLY A 398 -7.23 18.71 -36.33
C GLY A 398 -7.14 19.23 -34.89
N ILE A 399 -6.09 20.00 -34.58
CA ILE A 399 -6.03 20.81 -33.35
C ILE A 399 -7.16 21.83 -33.46
N ALA A 400 -8.26 21.60 -32.75
CA ALA A 400 -9.35 22.55 -32.57
C ALA A 400 -9.35 23.02 -31.11
N ALA A 401 -9.45 24.34 -30.95
CA ALA A 401 -9.38 25.05 -29.69
C ALA A 401 -10.34 24.49 -28.62
N LEU A 402 -9.86 24.46 -27.36
CA LEU A 402 -10.67 24.19 -26.18
C LEU A 402 -11.86 25.17 -26.12
N PRO A 403 -13.11 24.70 -25.95
CA PRO A 403 -14.19 25.58 -25.55
C PRO A 403 -13.97 25.99 -24.08
N SER A 404 -14.03 27.30 -23.82
CA SER A 404 -14.08 27.87 -22.47
C SER A 404 -15.36 27.43 -21.76
N MET A 405 -15.26 27.02 -20.48
CA MET A 405 -16.39 26.65 -19.62
C MET A 405 -17.34 27.85 -19.38
N PRO A 406 -18.65 27.60 -19.16
CA PRO A 406 -19.62 28.66 -18.89
C PRO A 406 -19.47 29.24 -17.48
N ASN A 407 -19.41 30.58 -17.37
CA ASN A 407 -19.49 31.32 -16.11
C ASN A 407 -20.86 31.07 -15.43
N VAL A 408 -20.86 30.39 -14.28
CA VAL A 408 -22.08 30.28 -13.44
C VAL A 408 -22.25 31.61 -12.69
N VAL A 409 -23.30 32.35 -13.01
CA VAL A 409 -23.64 33.63 -12.38
C VAL A 409 -24.51 33.39 -11.14
N TRP A 410 -24.18 34.01 -10.02
CA TRP A 410 -24.92 33.93 -8.76
C TRP A 410 -25.05 35.32 -8.11
N GLU A 411 -26.11 35.51 -7.32
CA GLU A 411 -26.43 36.76 -6.64
C GLU A 411 -26.68 36.52 -5.15
N THR A 412 -26.35 37.51 -4.30
CA THR A 412 -26.65 37.48 -2.86
C THR A 412 -27.78 38.45 -2.57
N GLY A 413 -28.90 37.95 -2.04
CA GLY A 413 -30.04 38.76 -1.61
C GLY A 413 -29.81 39.48 -0.28
N ALA A 414 -30.61 40.51 0.00
CA ALA A 414 -30.48 41.40 1.17
C ALA A 414 -30.52 40.70 2.56
N ASN A 415 -30.91 39.41 2.62
CA ASN A 415 -31.03 38.62 3.83
C ASN A 415 -29.96 37.50 3.96
N GLY A 416 -28.93 37.50 3.11
CA GLY A 416 -27.90 36.44 3.09
C GLY A 416 -28.35 35.14 2.41
N GLU A 417 -29.36 35.22 1.55
CA GLU A 417 -29.81 34.14 0.66
C GLU A 417 -29.01 34.19 -0.64
N ILE A 418 -28.52 33.04 -1.08
CA ILE A 418 -27.74 32.91 -2.32
C ILE A 418 -28.65 32.35 -3.39
N SER A 419 -28.75 33.02 -4.53
CA SER A 419 -29.48 32.55 -5.69
C SER A 419 -28.54 32.32 -6.86
N LEU A 420 -28.65 31.17 -7.53
CA LEU A 420 -27.85 30.84 -8.72
C LEU A 420 -28.69 30.11 -9.76
N THR A 421 -28.36 30.31 -11.03
CA THR A 421 -29.12 29.73 -12.15
C THR A 421 -28.23 28.78 -12.95
N LEU A 422 -28.71 27.54 -13.12
CA LEU A 422 -28.02 26.46 -13.83
C LEU A 422 -28.95 25.88 -14.89
N GLY A 423 -28.83 26.34 -16.14
CA GLY A 423 -29.74 25.93 -17.21
C GLY A 423 -31.18 26.38 -16.91
N THR A 424 -32.12 25.44 -16.85
CA THR A 424 -33.53 25.66 -16.49
C THR A 424 -33.79 25.62 -14.98
N GLN A 425 -32.73 25.46 -14.16
CA GLN A 425 -32.88 25.31 -12.71
C GLN A 425 -32.47 26.59 -11.99
N GLN A 426 -33.38 27.13 -11.20
CA GLN A 426 -33.11 28.24 -10.30
C GLN A 426 -32.95 27.71 -8.86
N TRP A 427 -31.78 27.94 -8.28
CA TRP A 427 -31.40 27.43 -6.97
C TRP A 427 -31.36 28.56 -5.95
N GLY A 428 -32.02 28.37 -4.80
CA GLY A 428 -32.02 29.29 -3.67
C GLY A 428 -31.47 28.61 -2.41
N ILE A 429 -30.46 29.19 -1.78
CA ILE A 429 -29.79 28.62 -0.61
C ILE A 429 -29.89 29.56 0.58
N ARG A 430 -30.34 29.01 1.72
CA ARG A 430 -30.50 29.72 2.99
C ARG A 430 -29.75 29.04 4.12
N GLY A 431 -29.29 29.83 5.09
CA GLY A 431 -28.65 29.33 6.32
C GLY A 431 -27.13 29.24 6.26
N LEU A 432 -26.49 29.68 5.17
CA LEU A 432 -25.03 29.64 5.03
C LEU A 432 -24.32 30.49 6.10
N SER A 433 -24.91 31.63 6.49
CA SER A 433 -24.36 32.53 7.52
C SER A 433 -24.25 31.91 8.93
N GLN A 434 -24.93 30.78 9.18
CA GLN A 434 -24.89 30.07 10.46
C GLN A 434 -23.80 28.98 10.49
N VAL A 435 -23.17 28.67 9.35
CA VAL A 435 -22.14 27.64 9.22
C VAL A 435 -20.75 28.29 9.24
N LYS A 436 -19.86 27.82 10.12
CA LYS A 436 -18.47 28.29 10.17
C LYS A 436 -17.68 27.79 8.95
N ALA A 437 -16.80 28.63 8.40
CA ALA A 437 -15.89 28.23 7.31
C ALA A 437 -15.03 27.02 7.72
N GLY A 438 -14.89 26.04 6.83
CA GLY A 438 -14.13 24.81 7.08
C GLY A 438 -14.79 23.81 8.04
N ALA A 439 -16.07 23.98 8.38
CA ALA A 439 -16.79 23.01 9.18
C ALA A 439 -16.92 21.66 8.46
N ALA A 440 -16.70 20.56 9.19
CA ALA A 440 -16.89 19.19 8.67
C ALA A 440 -18.36 18.88 8.27
N VAL A 441 -19.29 19.76 8.64
CA VAL A 441 -20.73 19.67 8.37
C VAL A 441 -21.20 21.03 7.86
N MET A 442 -21.80 21.08 6.67
CA MET A 442 -22.37 22.30 6.06
C MET A 442 -23.85 22.10 5.81
N LYS A 443 -24.66 22.20 6.88
CA LYS A 443 -26.12 22.11 6.77
C LYS A 443 -26.72 23.42 6.31
N VAL A 444 -27.34 23.40 5.15
CA VAL A 444 -28.06 24.53 4.55
C VAL A 444 -29.42 24.06 4.05
N ASN A 445 -30.38 24.98 3.96
CA ASN A 445 -31.64 24.72 3.27
C ASN A 445 -31.46 25.09 1.81
N VAL A 446 -31.60 24.10 0.94
CA VAL A 446 -31.47 24.27 -0.51
C VAL A 446 -32.84 24.13 -1.13
N GLN A 447 -33.17 25.06 -2.01
CA GLN A 447 -34.36 25.07 -2.83
C GLN A 447 -33.94 25.04 -4.29
N VAL A 448 -34.64 24.25 -5.10
CA VAL A 448 -34.50 24.22 -6.55
C VAL A 448 -35.88 24.38 -7.17
N VAL A 449 -35.98 25.25 -8.17
CA VAL A 449 -37.16 25.48 -8.99
C VAL A 449 -36.77 25.17 -10.43
N ASP A 450 -37.52 24.30 -11.08
CA ASP A 450 -37.38 24.10 -12.53
C ASP A 450 -38.26 25.12 -13.25
N THR A 451 -37.65 26.00 -14.07
CA THR A 451 -38.34 27.12 -14.72
C THR A 451 -39.28 26.68 -15.83
N ASP A 452 -39.07 25.49 -16.38
CA ASP A 452 -39.88 24.96 -17.48
C ASP A 452 -41.20 24.35 -16.96
N SER A 453 -41.15 23.63 -15.84
CA SER A 453 -42.33 23.04 -15.20
C SER A 453 -42.97 23.92 -14.12
N GLY A 454 -42.22 24.88 -13.54
CA GLY A 454 -42.63 25.70 -12.41
C GLY A 454 -42.69 24.94 -11.07
N VAL A 455 -42.25 23.68 -11.03
CA VAL A 455 -42.26 22.84 -9.83
C VAL A 455 -41.04 23.17 -8.96
N MET A 456 -41.24 23.13 -7.64
CA MET A 456 -40.24 23.50 -6.64
C MET A 456 -40.03 22.37 -5.65
N PHE A 457 -38.76 22.13 -5.29
CA PHE A 457 -38.37 21.25 -4.20
C PHE A 457 -37.44 21.99 -3.23
N ALA A 458 -37.67 21.85 -1.92
CA ALA A 458 -36.82 22.45 -0.89
C ALA A 458 -36.65 21.52 0.31
N ASP A 459 -35.41 21.35 0.76
CA ASP A 459 -35.07 20.52 1.92
C ASP A 459 -33.71 20.93 2.53
N SER A 460 -33.44 20.49 3.76
CA SER A 460 -32.14 20.65 4.40
C SER A 460 -31.15 19.61 3.85
N VAL A 461 -29.97 20.08 3.45
CA VAL A 461 -28.89 19.23 2.96
C VAL A 461 -27.58 19.59 3.64
N ASP A 462 -26.84 18.57 4.08
CA ASP A 462 -25.43 18.72 4.43
C ASP A 462 -24.59 18.67 3.16
N MET A 463 -24.15 19.84 2.72
CA MET A 463 -23.41 20.02 1.49
C MET A 463 -22.02 19.38 1.54
N MET A 464 -21.45 19.06 2.71
CA MET A 464 -20.18 18.32 2.81
C MET A 464 -20.37 16.81 2.70
N SER A 465 -21.56 16.30 3.00
CA SER A 465 -21.88 14.87 2.96
C SER A 465 -22.38 14.43 1.59
N ALA A 466 -21.59 13.62 0.88
CA ALA A 466 -22.01 13.04 -0.41
C ALA A 466 -23.31 12.22 -0.29
N ARG A 467 -23.51 11.55 0.86
CA ARG A 467 -24.76 10.83 1.18
C ARG A 467 -25.94 11.80 1.31
N SER A 468 -25.76 12.94 1.98
CA SER A 468 -26.83 13.94 2.13
C SER A 468 -27.16 14.61 0.80
N ARG A 469 -26.16 14.99 -0.01
CA ARG A 469 -26.37 15.53 -1.36
C ARG A 469 -27.08 14.51 -2.27
N GLY A 470 -26.68 13.25 -2.21
CA GLY A 470 -27.34 12.16 -2.94
C GLY A 470 -28.80 11.96 -2.53
N GLY A 471 -29.10 12.03 -1.23
CA GLY A 471 -30.47 11.98 -0.72
C GLY A 471 -31.34 13.13 -1.23
N TYR A 472 -30.83 14.37 -1.16
CA TYR A 472 -31.51 15.54 -1.69
C TYR A 472 -31.77 15.41 -3.20
N ALA A 473 -30.75 15.04 -3.99
CA ALA A 473 -30.87 14.89 -5.44
C ALA A 473 -31.94 13.88 -5.85
N ARG A 474 -32.04 12.76 -5.12
CA ARG A 474 -33.04 11.71 -5.40
C ARG A 474 -34.47 12.19 -5.14
N LEU A 475 -34.68 12.89 -4.03
CA LEU A 475 -36.01 13.43 -3.69
C LEU A 475 -36.39 14.55 -4.66
N ALA A 476 -35.48 15.48 -4.94
CA ALA A 476 -35.66 16.54 -5.92
C ALA A 476 -35.96 15.99 -7.33
N ALA A 477 -35.27 14.92 -7.76
CA ALA A 477 -35.49 14.28 -9.05
C ALA A 477 -36.90 13.70 -9.19
N THR A 478 -37.40 13.11 -8.09
CA THR A 478 -38.73 12.51 -8.05
C THR A 478 -39.81 13.58 -8.17
N GLU A 479 -39.66 14.70 -7.45
CA GLU A 479 -40.65 15.78 -7.42
C GLU A 479 -40.62 16.66 -8.67
N LEU A 480 -39.42 16.97 -9.20
CA LEU A 480 -39.25 17.83 -10.37
C LEU A 480 -39.39 17.07 -11.70
N GLY A 481 -39.41 15.73 -11.68
CA GLY A 481 -39.40 14.91 -12.90
C GLY A 481 -38.10 15.00 -13.70
N LEU A 482 -37.01 15.47 -13.08
CA LEU A 482 -35.69 15.62 -13.69
C LEU A 482 -34.81 14.39 -13.44
N ALA A 483 -33.78 14.20 -14.26
CA ALA A 483 -32.83 13.11 -14.04
C ALA A 483 -31.96 13.37 -12.80
N GLU A 484 -31.88 12.39 -11.89
CA GLU A 484 -31.08 12.47 -10.66
C GLU A 484 -29.61 12.82 -10.92
N GLY A 485 -29.05 12.34 -12.04
CA GLY A 485 -27.68 12.64 -12.43
C GLY A 485 -27.42 14.13 -12.71
N ASP A 486 -28.41 14.85 -13.23
CA ASP A 486 -28.27 16.27 -13.55
C ASP A 486 -28.41 17.13 -12.30
N LEU A 487 -29.31 16.77 -11.39
CA LEU A 487 -29.43 17.39 -10.07
C LEU A 487 -28.20 17.13 -9.18
N ARG A 488 -27.57 15.95 -9.27
CA ARG A 488 -26.28 15.68 -8.59
C ARG A 488 -25.15 16.55 -9.15
N ARG A 489 -25.10 16.78 -10.46
CA ARG A 489 -24.12 17.67 -11.09
C ARG A 489 -24.35 19.12 -10.66
N ALA A 490 -25.59 19.56 -10.68
CA ALA A 490 -25.99 20.89 -10.24
C ALA A 490 -25.67 21.12 -8.75
N LEU A 491 -25.95 20.15 -7.86
CA LEU A 491 -25.54 20.23 -6.45
C LEU A 491 -24.03 20.30 -6.24
N GLY A 492 -23.24 19.69 -7.12
CA GLY A 492 -21.78 19.83 -7.12
C GLY A 492 -21.36 21.27 -7.45
N GLN A 493 -22.02 21.91 -8.42
CA GLN A 493 -21.79 23.31 -8.76
C GLN A 493 -22.29 24.27 -7.66
N VAL A 494 -23.43 23.95 -7.03
CA VAL A 494 -23.93 24.69 -5.86
C VAL A 494 -22.94 24.59 -4.70
N LEU A 495 -22.38 23.40 -4.41
CA LEU A 495 -21.36 23.25 -3.36
C LEU A 495 -20.15 24.16 -3.61
N LEU A 496 -19.62 24.17 -4.84
CA LEU A 496 -18.52 25.05 -5.24
C LEU A 496 -18.85 26.53 -4.99
N VAL A 497 -20.04 26.98 -5.37
CA VAL A 497 -20.49 28.37 -5.12
C VAL A 497 -20.61 28.66 -3.62
N LEU A 498 -21.12 27.71 -2.81
CA LEU A 498 -21.23 27.90 -1.37
C LEU A 498 -19.87 27.94 -0.66
N GLU A 499 -18.90 27.14 -1.10
CA GLU A 499 -17.52 27.20 -0.60
C GLU A 499 -16.87 28.54 -0.97
N GLN A 500 -17.08 29.04 -2.19
CA GLN A 500 -16.64 30.38 -2.61
C GLN A 500 -17.33 31.50 -1.80
N CYS A 501 -18.62 31.38 -1.50
CA CYS A 501 -19.35 32.35 -0.67
C CYS A 501 -18.87 32.36 0.79
N GLN A 502 -18.53 31.20 1.36
CA GLN A 502 -17.95 31.12 2.71
C GLN A 502 -16.54 31.74 2.76
N GLN A 503 -15.77 31.61 1.68
CA GLN A 503 -14.49 32.30 1.53
C GLN A 503 -14.69 33.81 1.39
N ALA A 504 -15.66 34.27 0.59
CA ALA A 504 -15.98 35.70 0.46
C ALA A 504 -16.48 36.34 1.78
N GLY A 505 -17.13 35.57 2.66
CA GLY A 505 -17.55 35.99 4.01
C GLY A 505 -16.46 35.97 5.09
N VAL A 506 -15.32 35.33 4.80
CA VAL A 506 -14.09 35.36 5.62
C VAL A 506 -12.99 35.96 4.76
N GLY A 507 -13.09 37.28 4.50
CA GLY A 507 -12.00 38.07 3.93
C GLY A 507 -11.40 37.52 2.63
N GLU A 508 -11.84 38.13 1.52
CA GLU A 508 -11.24 38.14 0.18
C GLU A 508 -11.82 37.16 -0.85
N GLN A 509 -12.69 37.79 -1.66
CA GLN A 509 -13.05 37.51 -3.05
C GLN A 509 -12.12 36.55 -3.79
N THR A 510 -12.68 35.40 -4.19
CA THR A 510 -12.20 34.59 -5.32
C THR A 510 -12.58 35.26 -6.65
N GLU A 511 -12.18 36.52 -6.83
CA GLU A 511 -11.68 36.93 -8.15
C GLU A 511 -10.24 36.42 -8.21
N THR A 512 -9.70 36.11 -9.37
CA THR A 512 -8.25 35.97 -9.55
C THR A 512 -7.56 37.12 -8.82
N GLN A 513 -7.05 36.88 -7.60
CA GLN A 513 -6.41 37.93 -6.82
C GLN A 513 -5.30 38.47 -7.71
N PRO A 514 -5.32 39.77 -8.06
CA PRO A 514 -4.20 40.36 -8.74
C PRO A 514 -3.00 40.14 -7.83
N VAL A 515 -1.96 39.48 -8.37
CA VAL A 515 -0.67 39.33 -7.68
C VAL A 515 -0.36 40.68 -7.04
N PRO A 516 -0.19 40.76 -5.70
CA PRO A 516 -0.05 42.03 -5.03
C PRO A 516 1.04 42.87 -5.72
N GLU A 517 0.66 44.01 -6.30
CA GLU A 517 1.64 44.88 -6.95
C GLU A 517 2.60 45.42 -5.88
N LEU A 518 3.83 44.92 -5.92
CA LEU A 518 4.90 45.35 -5.03
C LEU A 518 5.13 46.87 -5.19
N SER A 519 4.95 47.63 -4.11
CA SER A 519 5.39 49.02 -4.09
C SER A 519 6.90 49.10 -4.36
N GLU A 520 7.37 50.23 -4.91
CA GLU A 520 8.81 50.41 -5.18
C GLU A 520 9.67 50.20 -3.92
N ALA A 521 9.18 50.62 -2.75
CA ALA A 521 9.85 50.43 -1.47
C ALA A 521 9.94 48.94 -1.07
N GLN A 522 8.84 48.18 -1.20
CA GLN A 522 8.84 46.74 -0.91
C GLN A 522 9.73 45.97 -1.89
N ARG A 523 9.69 46.33 -3.18
CA ARG A 523 10.56 45.76 -4.21
C ARG A 523 12.03 46.02 -3.93
N ALA A 524 12.38 47.25 -3.52
CA ALA A 524 13.75 47.60 -3.16
C ALA A 524 14.25 46.83 -1.94
N ALA A 525 13.42 46.70 -0.89
CA ALA A 525 13.77 45.93 0.31
C ALA A 525 13.95 44.42 0.01
N ALA A 526 13.02 43.84 -0.75
CA ALA A 526 13.11 42.44 -1.18
C ALA A 526 14.33 42.17 -2.06
N LEU A 527 14.65 43.09 -2.99
CA LEU A 527 15.84 42.99 -3.82
C LEU A 527 17.13 43.13 -2.99
N ALA A 528 17.14 44.05 -2.02
CA ALA A 528 18.27 44.23 -1.10
C ALA A 528 18.55 42.94 -0.30
N LEU A 529 17.49 42.24 0.17
CA LEU A 529 17.64 40.92 0.78
C LEU A 529 18.28 39.93 -0.21
N LEU A 530 17.73 39.80 -1.42
CA LEU A 530 18.25 38.85 -2.44
C LEU A 530 19.69 39.17 -2.90
N GLN A 531 20.13 40.41 -2.77
CA GLN A 531 21.48 40.87 -3.09
C GLN A 531 22.47 40.75 -1.91
N ASP A 532 22.01 40.36 -0.72
CA ASP A 532 22.87 40.22 0.46
C ASP A 532 23.90 39.10 0.24
N PRO A 533 25.22 39.37 0.34
CA PRO A 533 26.28 38.35 0.20
C PRO A 533 26.16 37.20 1.20
N LYS A 534 25.48 37.42 2.34
CA LYS A 534 25.21 36.45 3.40
C LYS A 534 23.74 36.02 3.45
N LEU A 535 23.06 36.02 2.30
CA LEU A 535 21.63 35.69 2.17
C LEU A 535 21.23 34.41 2.91
N SER A 536 21.99 33.32 2.79
CA SER A 536 21.68 32.05 3.47
C SER A 536 21.74 32.15 4.99
N GLU A 537 22.76 32.81 5.55
CA GLU A 537 22.87 33.08 7.00
C GLU A 537 21.72 33.99 7.46
N ARG A 538 21.40 35.01 6.66
CA ARG A 538 20.31 35.94 6.94
C ARG A 538 18.95 35.24 7.00
N ILE A 539 18.64 34.38 6.02
CA ILE A 539 17.42 33.55 6.01
C ILE A 539 17.33 32.72 7.28
N THR A 540 18.42 32.06 7.70
CA THR A 540 18.39 31.25 8.94
C THR A 540 18.18 32.08 10.19
N ALA A 541 18.75 33.29 10.26
CA ALA A 541 18.55 34.21 11.38
C ALA A 541 17.12 34.75 11.42
N ASP A 542 16.56 35.11 10.27
CA ASP A 542 15.18 35.59 10.14
C ASP A 542 14.16 34.49 10.51
N LEU A 543 14.39 33.25 10.08
CA LEU A 543 13.60 32.07 10.50
C LEU A 543 13.68 31.82 12.02
N ALA A 544 14.84 32.08 12.63
CA ALA A 544 15.00 32.00 14.08
C ALA A 544 14.22 33.11 14.79
N ALA A 545 14.25 34.33 14.27
CA ALA A 545 13.46 35.47 14.76
C ALA A 545 11.94 35.21 14.65
N CYS A 546 11.50 34.50 13.61
CA CYS A 546 10.12 34.02 13.46
C CYS A 546 9.70 32.96 14.51
N GLY A 547 10.63 32.51 15.36
CA GLY A 547 10.35 31.76 16.57
C GLY A 547 10.61 30.26 16.48
N VAL A 548 11.56 29.82 15.64
CA VAL A 548 12.05 28.44 15.60
C VAL A 548 13.52 28.39 16.04
N VAL A 549 13.83 27.67 17.12
CA VAL A 549 15.21 27.58 17.67
C VAL A 549 15.84 26.26 17.25
N GLY A 550 17.16 26.21 17.02
CA GLY A 550 17.95 24.98 16.96
C GLY A 550 17.73 24.04 15.77
N GLU A 551 17.05 24.51 14.72
CA GLU A 551 16.72 23.72 13.52
C GLU A 551 17.26 24.35 12.21
N SER A 552 18.36 25.12 12.28
CA SER A 552 18.85 25.95 11.17
C SER A 552 19.06 25.18 9.86
N THR A 553 19.63 23.97 9.91
CA THR A 553 19.86 23.12 8.73
C THR A 553 18.54 22.68 8.10
N ASN A 554 17.62 22.15 8.91
CA ASN A 554 16.33 21.66 8.43
C ASN A 554 15.46 22.79 7.88
N LEU A 555 15.48 23.96 8.53
CA LEU A 555 14.77 25.15 8.07
C LEU A 555 15.33 25.68 6.76
N LEU A 556 16.67 25.77 6.63
CA LEU A 556 17.31 26.20 5.40
C LEU A 556 17.04 25.21 4.26
N ALA A 557 17.09 23.92 4.53
CA ALA A 557 16.77 22.90 3.53
C ALA A 557 15.29 22.93 3.11
N GLY A 558 14.37 23.13 4.06
CA GLY A 558 12.96 23.33 3.77
C GLY A 558 12.72 24.57 2.90
N TYR A 559 13.39 25.68 3.21
CA TYR A 559 13.32 26.91 2.44
C TYR A 559 13.90 26.75 1.02
N LEU A 560 15.06 26.09 0.88
CA LEU A 560 15.66 25.79 -0.42
C LEU A 560 14.80 24.84 -1.25
N ALA A 561 14.17 23.84 -0.61
CA ALA A 561 13.19 23.00 -1.27
C ALA A 561 11.99 23.84 -1.75
N ALA A 562 11.52 24.81 -0.96
CA ALA A 562 10.47 25.72 -1.39
C ALA A 562 10.88 26.58 -2.60
N VAL A 563 12.12 27.08 -2.65
CA VAL A 563 12.68 27.79 -3.82
C VAL A 563 12.70 26.90 -5.07
N SER A 564 13.00 25.60 -4.91
CA SER A 564 13.07 24.64 -6.02
C SER A 564 11.76 24.50 -6.82
N ARG A 565 10.61 24.99 -6.32
CA ARG A 565 9.34 25.06 -7.07
C ARG A 565 9.48 25.80 -8.41
N LYS A 566 10.45 26.73 -8.51
CA LYS A 566 10.74 27.51 -9.72
C LYS A 566 11.69 26.79 -10.69
N LEU A 567 12.14 25.57 -10.37
CA LEU A 567 12.91 24.69 -11.26
C LEU A 567 11.97 23.70 -11.98
N ASP A 568 12.45 23.11 -13.07
CA ASP A 568 11.71 22.10 -13.85
C ASP A 568 11.45 20.81 -13.04
N ARG A 569 12.33 20.50 -12.08
CA ARG A 569 12.23 19.31 -11.22
C ARG A 569 12.45 19.73 -9.76
N PRO A 570 11.38 20.15 -9.06
CA PRO A 570 11.46 20.56 -7.66
C PRO A 570 11.87 19.40 -6.74
N LEU A 571 12.45 19.76 -5.60
CA LEU A 571 12.65 18.87 -4.48
C LEU A 571 11.31 18.54 -3.80
N ALA A 572 11.23 17.35 -3.23
CA ALA A 572 10.14 16.96 -2.32
C ALA A 572 10.71 16.78 -0.92
N VAL A 573 9.98 17.20 0.11
CA VAL A 573 10.39 17.14 1.51
C VAL A 573 9.39 16.32 2.31
N LEU A 574 9.89 15.43 3.15
CA LEU A 574 9.12 14.70 4.14
C LEU A 574 9.69 14.99 5.53
N ILE A 575 8.91 15.64 6.38
CA ILE A 575 9.27 15.92 7.77
C ILE A 575 8.78 14.76 8.62
N GLN A 576 9.71 14.03 9.23
CA GLN A 576 9.46 12.86 10.05
C GLN A 576 9.87 13.12 11.50
N SER A 577 8.95 12.92 12.44
CA SER A 577 9.24 13.05 13.88
C SER A 577 8.23 12.27 14.73
N SER A 578 8.53 12.09 16.01
CA SER A 578 7.50 11.64 16.96
C SER A 578 6.37 12.68 17.11
N SER A 579 5.24 12.25 17.66
CA SER A 579 4.12 13.16 17.92
C SER A 579 4.55 14.26 18.90
N ALA A 580 4.06 15.49 18.70
CA ALA A 580 4.41 16.69 19.46
C ALA A 580 5.87 17.19 19.37
N ALA A 581 6.73 16.59 18.55
CA ALA A 581 8.12 17.03 18.39
C ALA A 581 8.30 18.35 17.61
N GLY A 582 7.24 18.90 17.00
CA GLY A 582 7.29 20.19 16.27
C GLY A 582 7.30 20.10 14.74
N LYS A 583 6.89 18.97 14.15
CA LYS A 583 6.80 18.79 12.68
C LYS A 583 5.98 19.87 11.95
N SER A 584 4.78 20.18 12.46
CA SER A 584 3.91 21.20 11.88
C SER A 584 4.52 22.57 12.04
N SER A 585 5.16 22.84 13.18
CA SER A 585 5.87 24.11 13.42
C SER A 585 7.01 24.33 12.42
N LEU A 586 7.76 23.29 12.04
CA LEU A 586 8.80 23.40 11.03
C LEU A 586 8.22 23.67 9.64
N MET A 587 7.16 22.95 9.27
CA MET A 587 6.44 23.16 8.00
C MET A 587 5.88 24.58 7.93
N ASP A 588 5.13 25.02 8.94
CA ASP A 588 4.49 26.32 8.98
C ASP A 588 5.52 27.45 8.98
N ALA A 589 6.65 27.30 9.68
CA ALA A 589 7.72 28.30 9.67
C ALA A 589 8.28 28.56 8.28
N VAL A 590 8.44 27.51 7.46
CA VAL A 590 8.89 27.65 6.07
C VAL A 590 7.77 28.20 5.19
N LEU A 591 6.56 27.64 5.28
CA LEU A 591 5.43 28.02 4.44
C LEU A 591 4.99 29.47 4.64
N ASN A 592 5.10 30.02 5.86
CA ASN A 592 4.76 31.40 6.13
C ASN A 592 5.63 32.40 5.34
N LEU A 593 6.88 32.04 5.04
CA LEU A 593 7.78 32.88 4.23
C LEU A 593 7.52 32.77 2.72
N ILE A 594 6.59 31.91 2.29
CA ILE A 594 6.21 31.72 0.90
C ILE A 594 4.89 32.48 0.62
N PRO A 595 4.78 33.19 -0.52
CA PRO A 595 3.57 33.88 -0.93
C PRO A 595 2.35 32.94 -0.92
N GLU A 596 1.21 33.45 -0.44
CA GLU A 596 -0.01 32.66 -0.30
C GLU A 596 -0.52 32.14 -1.65
N GLU A 597 -0.35 32.91 -2.71
CA GLU A 597 -0.73 32.53 -4.08
C GLU A 597 0.11 31.38 -4.67
N GLU A 598 1.28 31.10 -4.09
CA GLU A 598 2.22 30.05 -4.52
C GLU A 598 2.23 28.82 -3.59
N ARG A 599 1.35 28.76 -2.58
CA ARG A 599 1.23 27.61 -1.66
C ARG A 599 -0.21 27.11 -1.55
N LEU A 600 -0.35 25.80 -1.41
CA LEU A 600 -1.60 25.10 -1.14
C LEU A 600 -1.37 24.21 0.07
N GLN A 601 -2.06 24.48 1.17
CA GLN A 601 -1.92 23.74 2.41
C GLN A 601 -3.21 23.00 2.73
N TYR A 602 -3.11 21.68 2.89
CA TYR A 602 -4.23 20.83 3.26
C TYR A 602 -3.90 20.06 4.54
N SER A 603 -4.85 19.98 5.46
CA SER A 603 -4.73 19.11 6.64
C SER A 603 -4.78 17.64 6.21
N ALA A 604 -5.74 17.29 5.35
CA ALA A 604 -5.88 15.99 4.72
C ALA A 604 -6.47 16.15 3.31
N MET A 605 -6.08 15.28 2.38
CA MET A 605 -6.56 15.28 1.00
C MET A 605 -6.67 13.86 0.47
N THR A 606 -7.71 13.57 -0.31
CA THR A 606 -7.86 12.26 -0.98
C THR A 606 -7.12 12.26 -2.31
N GLY A 607 -6.59 11.10 -2.73
CA GLY A 607 -5.93 10.97 -4.03
C GLY A 607 -6.82 11.37 -5.21
N GLN A 608 -8.14 11.18 -5.11
CA GLN A 608 -9.11 11.58 -6.13
C GLN A 608 -9.19 13.11 -6.29
N SER A 609 -9.24 13.86 -5.18
CA SER A 609 -9.30 15.32 -5.21
C SER A 609 -8.14 15.93 -6.00
N LEU A 610 -6.95 15.33 -5.89
CA LEU A 610 -5.75 15.74 -6.63
C LEU A 610 -5.92 15.69 -8.15
N PHE A 611 -6.70 14.75 -8.70
CA PHE A 611 -6.96 14.68 -10.14
C PHE A 611 -7.94 15.73 -10.64
N TYR A 612 -8.82 16.21 -9.76
CA TYR A 612 -9.82 17.23 -10.06
C TYR A 612 -9.36 18.65 -9.70
N LEU A 613 -8.17 18.81 -9.12
CA LEU A 613 -7.48 20.11 -8.98
C LEU A 613 -7.11 20.74 -10.34
N GLY A 614 -7.41 20.10 -11.48
CA GLY A 614 -7.11 20.60 -12.83
C GLY A 614 -7.66 21.98 -13.19
N GLU A 615 -8.55 22.54 -12.39
CA GLU A 615 -9.00 23.95 -12.50
C GLU A 615 -8.04 24.93 -11.81
N THR A 616 -7.15 24.44 -10.94
CA THR A 616 -6.09 25.19 -10.25
C THR A 616 -4.72 24.79 -10.80
N ASN A 617 -4.00 25.75 -11.38
CA ASN A 617 -2.64 25.51 -11.88
C ASN A 617 -1.69 25.23 -10.70
N LEU A 618 -1.12 24.01 -10.65
CA LEU A 618 -0.12 23.61 -9.63
C LEU A 618 1.32 23.94 -10.05
N GLN A 619 1.54 24.46 -11.25
CA GLN A 619 2.86 24.85 -11.74
C GLN A 619 3.49 25.90 -10.83
N HIS A 620 4.72 25.64 -10.41
CA HIS A 620 5.52 26.49 -9.54
C HIS A 620 4.91 26.76 -8.16
N LYS A 621 4.01 25.88 -7.70
CA LYS A 621 3.42 25.95 -6.36
C LYS A 621 4.01 24.92 -5.40
N ILE A 622 3.74 25.14 -4.11
CA ILE A 622 4.01 24.18 -3.03
C ILE A 622 2.70 23.51 -2.64
N LEU A 623 2.69 22.18 -2.64
CA LEU A 623 1.60 21.38 -2.09
C LEU A 623 2.04 20.82 -0.73
N ALA A 624 1.47 21.37 0.34
CA ALA A 624 1.75 20.99 1.71
C ALA A 624 0.63 20.11 2.29
N ILE A 625 0.99 18.95 2.87
CA ILE A 625 0.04 18.00 3.47
C ILE A 625 0.50 17.68 4.90
N ALA A 626 -0.32 18.09 5.88
CA ALA A 626 0.07 18.12 7.29
C ALA A 626 -0.13 16.80 8.05
N GLU A 627 -0.96 15.87 7.57
CA GLU A 627 -1.32 14.65 8.32
C GLU A 627 -1.02 13.33 7.60
N GLU A 628 -0.74 12.31 8.42
CA GLU A 628 -0.36 10.95 8.02
C GLU A 628 -1.41 10.28 7.12
N GLU A 629 -2.70 10.45 7.46
CA GLU A 629 -3.82 9.86 6.71
C GLU A 629 -3.94 10.48 5.31
N GLY A 630 -3.69 11.78 5.19
CA GLY A 630 -3.70 12.49 3.91
C GLY A 630 -2.57 12.02 2.98
N VAL A 631 -1.37 11.76 3.53
CA VAL A 631 -0.24 11.23 2.74
C VAL A 631 -0.54 9.82 2.25
N ARG A 632 -1.12 8.95 3.09
CA ARG A 632 -1.44 7.56 2.71
C ARG A 632 -2.48 7.48 1.60
N GLN A 633 -3.57 8.25 1.70
CA GLN A 633 -4.65 8.25 0.72
C GLN A 633 -4.26 8.90 -0.62
N ALA A 634 -3.27 9.80 -0.63
CA ALA A 634 -2.79 10.48 -1.84
C ALA A 634 -1.47 9.94 -2.39
N ALA A 635 -0.83 8.96 -1.74
CA ALA A 635 0.53 8.52 -2.03
C ALA A 635 0.76 8.17 -3.52
N TYR A 636 -0.19 7.47 -4.16
CA TYR A 636 -0.07 7.12 -5.58
C TYR A 636 -0.07 8.34 -6.51
N ALA A 637 -1.00 9.27 -6.30
CA ALA A 637 -1.08 10.51 -7.09
C ALA A 637 0.15 11.39 -6.86
N LEU A 638 0.63 11.50 -5.62
CA LEU A 638 1.85 12.24 -5.27
C LEU A 638 3.09 11.62 -5.93
N LYS A 639 3.17 10.28 -6.03
CA LYS A 639 4.27 9.58 -6.72
C LYS A 639 4.32 9.94 -8.21
N LEU A 640 3.18 9.89 -8.90
CA LEU A 640 3.08 10.22 -10.32
C LEU A 640 3.42 11.69 -10.58
N LEU A 641 2.87 12.59 -9.77
CA LEU A 641 3.12 14.03 -9.90
C LEU A 641 4.61 14.37 -9.71
N GLN A 642 5.31 13.61 -8.86
CA GLN A 642 6.75 13.78 -8.61
C GLN A 642 7.64 13.13 -9.68
N SER A 643 7.25 11.99 -10.27
CA SER A 643 8.06 11.30 -11.29
C SER A 643 7.82 11.83 -12.70
N ASP A 644 6.56 12.08 -13.04
CA ASP A 644 6.11 12.31 -14.42
C ASP A 644 5.86 13.81 -14.67
N GLY A 645 5.77 14.61 -13.60
CA GLY A 645 5.55 16.05 -13.69
C GLY A 645 4.13 16.44 -14.14
N GLU A 646 3.28 15.46 -14.43
CA GLU A 646 1.87 15.63 -14.75
C GLU A 646 1.05 14.46 -14.20
N LEU A 647 -0.22 14.72 -13.93
CA LEU A 647 -1.17 13.75 -13.41
C LEU A 647 -2.40 13.79 -14.30
N THR A 648 -2.70 12.67 -14.96
CA THR A 648 -3.81 12.57 -15.90
C THR A 648 -4.80 11.52 -15.44
N ILE A 649 -6.10 11.84 -15.46
CA ILE A 649 -7.18 10.85 -15.33
C ILE A 649 -8.19 11.02 -16.45
N ALA A 650 -8.68 9.91 -16.98
CA ALA A 650 -9.80 9.87 -17.89
C ALA A 650 -11.07 9.54 -17.09
N SER A 651 -12.06 10.44 -17.10
CA SER A 651 -13.33 10.24 -16.42
C SER A 651 -14.48 10.44 -17.41
N THR A 652 -15.42 9.51 -17.42
CA THR A 652 -16.59 9.54 -18.30
C THR A 652 -17.60 10.58 -17.80
N GLY A 653 -17.73 11.68 -18.52
CA GLY A 653 -18.79 12.68 -18.36
C GLY A 653 -19.89 12.47 -19.41
N LYS A 654 -21.01 13.17 -19.27
CA LYS A 654 -21.96 13.33 -20.39
C LYS A 654 -21.62 14.63 -21.12
N ASP A 655 -21.73 14.60 -22.43
CA ASP A 655 -21.65 15.81 -23.26
C ASP A 655 -22.97 16.59 -23.17
N ASP A 656 -22.87 17.88 -22.83
CA ASP A 656 -24.03 18.72 -22.53
C ASP A 656 -24.91 18.99 -23.77
N ALA A 657 -24.37 18.80 -24.98
CA ALA A 657 -25.10 18.96 -26.24
C ALA A 657 -25.73 17.67 -26.76
N SER A 658 -25.13 16.50 -26.51
CA SER A 658 -25.55 15.23 -27.14
C SER A 658 -26.03 14.16 -26.16
N GLY A 659 -25.86 14.35 -24.84
CA GLY A 659 -26.26 13.39 -23.80
C GLY A 659 -25.44 12.09 -23.79
N ASN A 660 -24.50 11.93 -24.73
CA ASN A 660 -23.64 10.77 -24.87
C ASN A 660 -22.54 10.78 -23.80
N LEU A 661 -22.11 9.59 -23.39
CA LEU A 661 -20.95 9.43 -22.52
C LEU A 661 -19.68 9.79 -23.29
N VAL A 662 -19.04 10.87 -22.88
CA VAL A 662 -17.76 11.34 -23.41
C VAL A 662 -16.72 11.28 -22.30
N THR A 663 -15.63 10.58 -22.57
CA THR A 663 -14.47 10.55 -21.69
C THR A 663 -13.80 11.93 -21.68
N LYS A 664 -13.94 12.66 -20.57
CA LYS A 664 -13.22 13.91 -20.30
C LYS A 664 -11.90 13.59 -19.61
N GLN A 665 -10.80 14.11 -20.15
CA GLN A 665 -9.47 13.93 -19.60
C GLN A 665 -9.12 15.13 -18.70
N TYR A 666 -8.88 14.88 -17.42
CA TYR A 666 -8.40 15.89 -16.47
C TYR A 666 -6.89 15.74 -16.35
N THR A 667 -6.16 16.84 -16.57
CA THR A 667 -4.70 16.87 -16.50
C THR A 667 -4.26 17.96 -15.54
N VAL A 668 -3.53 17.58 -14.50
CA VAL A 668 -2.87 18.50 -13.58
C VAL A 668 -1.40 18.55 -13.95
N LYS A 669 -0.89 19.74 -14.24
CA LYS A 669 0.50 19.93 -14.65
C LYS A 669 1.33 20.45 -13.47
N GLY A 670 2.45 19.79 -13.21
CA GLY A 670 3.58 20.34 -12.46
C GLY A 670 4.46 21.21 -13.37
N PRO A 671 5.60 21.71 -12.86
CA PRO A 671 6.31 21.27 -11.66
C PRO A 671 5.70 21.77 -10.34
N VAL A 672 5.63 20.90 -9.32
CA VAL A 672 5.13 21.23 -7.98
C VAL A 672 6.12 20.74 -6.92
N MET A 673 6.33 21.54 -5.88
CA MET A 673 7.13 21.15 -4.70
C MET A 673 6.20 20.47 -3.69
N LEU A 674 6.57 19.28 -3.21
CA LEU A 674 5.79 18.55 -2.19
C LEU A 674 6.42 18.75 -0.80
N MET A 675 5.62 19.17 0.18
CA MET A 675 6.03 19.25 1.58
C MET A 675 5.06 18.45 2.46
N LEU A 676 5.53 17.32 2.97
CA LEU A 676 4.71 16.34 3.68
C LEU A 676 5.18 16.23 5.12
N THR A 677 4.27 16.01 6.07
CA THR A 677 4.65 15.64 7.44
C THR A 677 4.04 14.32 7.88
N THR A 678 4.78 13.54 8.66
CA THR A 678 4.32 12.21 9.12
C THR A 678 4.85 11.88 10.51
N THR A 679 4.01 11.20 11.29
CA THR A 679 4.37 10.58 12.58
C THR A 679 4.76 9.11 12.44
N ALA A 680 4.45 8.49 11.30
CA ALA A 680 4.79 7.11 11.04
C ALA A 680 6.30 6.95 10.83
N ILE A 681 6.87 5.95 11.52
CA ILE A 681 8.25 5.51 11.28
C ILE A 681 8.32 4.75 9.94
N ASP A 682 7.25 4.01 9.61
CA ASP A 682 7.14 3.20 8.41
C ASP A 682 6.26 3.93 7.37
N VAL A 683 6.90 4.75 6.54
CA VAL A 683 6.30 5.35 5.35
C VAL A 683 6.61 4.46 4.15
N ASP A 684 5.76 4.49 3.12
CA ASP A 684 6.02 3.82 1.85
C ASP A 684 7.46 4.11 1.37
N GLU A 685 8.26 3.04 1.24
CA GLU A 685 9.70 3.13 0.93
C GLU A 685 9.95 3.83 -0.41
N GLU A 686 9.01 3.68 -1.35
CA GLU A 686 9.07 4.34 -2.64
C GLU A 686 8.92 5.85 -2.55
N LEU A 687 8.03 6.35 -1.68
CA LEU A 687 7.83 7.77 -1.42
C LEU A 687 8.99 8.34 -0.59
N LEU A 688 9.48 7.60 0.42
CA LEU A 688 10.69 7.97 1.17
C LEU A 688 11.90 8.17 0.26
N ASN A 689 12.10 7.26 -0.68
CA ASN A 689 13.20 7.33 -1.65
C ASN A 689 13.06 8.50 -2.64
N ARG A 690 11.90 9.17 -2.70
CA ARG A 690 11.62 10.33 -3.56
C ARG A 690 11.78 11.67 -2.83
N CYS A 691 11.65 11.68 -1.50
CA CYS A 691 11.76 12.89 -0.70
C CYS A 691 13.16 13.08 -0.09
N LEU A 692 13.48 14.32 0.30
CA LEU A 692 14.44 14.65 1.34
C LEU A 692 13.75 14.46 2.69
N VAL A 693 14.29 13.57 3.53
CA VAL A 693 13.69 13.32 4.85
C VAL A 693 14.35 14.23 5.87
N LEU A 694 13.56 15.12 6.47
CA LEU A 694 14.00 15.99 7.55
C LEU A 694 13.55 15.41 8.88
N THR A 695 14.50 15.15 9.77
CA THR A 695 14.23 14.65 11.13
C THR A 695 14.36 15.79 12.13
N VAL A 696 13.33 16.02 12.94
CA VAL A 696 13.32 17.06 13.98
C VAL A 696 14.19 16.65 15.17
N ASN A 697 14.88 17.61 15.78
CA ASN A 697 15.73 17.44 16.95
C ASN A 697 14.88 17.27 18.22
N GLU A 698 14.87 16.06 18.78
CA GLU A 698 14.14 15.70 20.01
C GLU A 698 15.05 15.71 21.26
N SER A 699 16.19 16.41 21.21
CA SER A 699 17.10 16.51 22.35
C SER A 699 16.51 17.31 23.52
N ARG A 700 17.05 17.06 24.70
CA ARG A 700 16.62 17.77 25.91
C ARG A 700 17.02 19.23 25.83
N GLU A 701 18.23 19.51 25.36
CA GLU A 701 18.78 20.85 25.15
C GLU A 701 17.87 21.67 24.22
N GLN A 702 17.39 21.03 23.15
CA GLN A 702 16.45 21.63 22.21
C GLN A 702 15.09 21.95 22.86
N THR A 703 14.57 21.03 23.67
CA THR A 703 13.30 21.25 24.38
C THR A 703 13.42 22.38 25.41
N GLU A 704 14.54 22.46 26.13
CA GLU A 704 14.84 23.55 27.06
C GLU A 704 14.92 24.90 26.33
N ALA A 705 15.54 24.93 25.15
CA ALA A 705 15.59 26.12 24.30
C ALA A 705 14.20 26.56 23.82
N ILE A 706 13.34 25.62 23.40
CA ILE A 706 11.95 25.90 23.02
C ILE A 706 11.16 26.48 24.20
N HIS A 707 11.27 25.89 25.40
CA HIS A 707 10.62 26.41 26.60
C HIS A 707 11.11 27.81 26.97
N ALA A 708 12.42 28.08 26.83
CA ALA A 708 12.96 29.41 27.05
C ALA A 708 12.37 30.43 26.08
N LEU A 709 12.28 30.09 24.78
CA LEU A 709 11.65 30.95 23.78
C LEU A 709 10.16 31.17 24.06
N GLN A 710 9.41 30.13 24.41
CA GLN A 710 7.98 30.25 24.74
C GLN A 710 7.75 31.19 25.93
N ARG A 711 8.61 31.15 26.95
CA ARG A 711 8.58 32.11 28.07
C ARG A 711 8.95 33.51 27.62
N HIS A 712 9.98 33.65 26.78
CA HIS A 712 10.39 34.95 26.23
C HIS A 712 9.25 35.61 25.43
N LYS A 713 8.47 34.84 24.65
CA LYS A 713 7.29 35.34 23.92
C LYS A 713 6.21 35.95 24.83
N GLN A 714 6.15 35.57 26.10
CA GLN A 714 5.20 36.13 27.08
C GLN A 714 5.71 37.43 27.72
N THR A 715 6.91 37.90 27.37
CA THR A 715 7.47 39.18 27.84
C THR A 715 7.08 40.33 26.91
N LEU A 716 7.19 41.57 27.39
CA LEU A 716 6.96 42.76 26.56
C LEU A 716 7.92 42.79 25.35
N GLU A 717 9.18 42.40 25.53
CA GLU A 717 10.16 42.30 24.44
C GLU A 717 9.76 41.24 23.41
N GLY A 718 9.24 40.10 23.86
CA GLY A 718 8.71 39.06 22.99
C GLY A 718 7.46 39.46 22.21
N LEU A 719 6.55 40.24 22.81
CA LEU A 719 5.37 40.79 22.14
C LEU A 719 5.75 41.87 21.12
N LEU A 720 6.75 42.71 21.41
CA LEU A 720 7.26 43.68 20.45
C LEU A 720 7.95 43.01 19.26
N ALA A 721 8.64 41.89 19.48
CA ALA A 721 9.22 41.05 18.43
C ALA A 721 8.17 40.40 17.50
N GLU A 722 6.90 40.33 17.91
CA GLU A 722 5.81 39.82 17.06
C GLU A 722 5.53 40.76 15.86
N ASN A 723 5.72 42.08 16.03
CA ASN A 723 5.64 43.03 14.92
C ASN A 723 6.80 42.85 13.92
N GLU A 724 7.99 42.49 14.42
CA GLU A 724 9.16 42.21 13.58
C GLU A 724 8.95 40.94 12.75
N LYS A 725 8.27 39.93 13.31
CA LYS A 725 7.89 38.71 12.58
C LYS A 725 7.02 39.01 11.35
N THR A 726 6.03 39.90 11.46
CA THR A 726 5.19 40.29 10.32
C THR A 726 6.02 40.96 9.24
N TYR A 727 6.90 41.89 9.62
CA TYR A 727 7.82 42.55 8.69
C TYR A 727 8.74 41.56 7.95
N ILE A 728 9.34 40.63 8.69
CA ILE A 728 10.20 39.58 8.10
C ILE A 728 9.39 38.72 7.14
N THR A 729 8.19 38.31 7.53
CA THR A 729 7.31 37.47 6.70
C THR A 729 7.00 38.15 5.37
N ASP A 730 6.58 39.41 5.40
CA ASP A 730 6.30 40.20 4.20
C ASP A 730 7.54 40.39 3.32
N LEU A 731 8.70 40.64 3.94
CA LEU A 731 9.97 40.81 3.24
C LEU A 731 10.34 39.53 2.44
N HIS A 732 10.25 38.36 3.08
CA HIS A 732 10.58 37.09 2.43
C HIS A 732 9.55 36.70 1.36
N GLN A 733 8.26 36.90 1.61
CA GLN A 733 7.24 36.66 0.58
C GLN A 733 7.48 37.54 -0.66
N ASN A 734 7.79 38.82 -0.45
CA ASN A 734 8.12 39.73 -1.54
C ASN A 734 9.41 39.33 -2.28
N ALA A 735 10.43 38.88 -1.56
CA ALA A 735 11.64 38.33 -2.18
C ALA A 735 11.33 37.08 -3.02
N GLN A 736 10.49 36.18 -2.53
CA GLN A 736 10.04 34.99 -3.24
C GLN A 736 9.27 35.33 -4.53
N ARG A 737 8.44 36.39 -4.52
CA ARG A 737 7.74 36.90 -5.73
C ARG A 737 8.70 37.40 -6.81
N LEU A 738 9.86 37.93 -6.42
CA LEU A 738 10.87 38.42 -7.36
C LEU A 738 11.68 37.30 -8.02
N LEU A 739 11.77 36.12 -7.41
CA LEU A 739 12.53 35.00 -7.99
C LEU A 739 11.94 34.53 -9.32
N ARG A 740 12.75 34.59 -10.39
CA ARG A 740 12.37 34.12 -11.72
C ARG A 740 12.76 32.64 -11.92
N PRO A 741 11.97 31.86 -12.69
CA PRO A 741 12.34 30.51 -13.09
C PRO A 741 13.42 30.58 -14.18
N LEU A 742 14.69 30.56 -13.78
CA LEU A 742 15.86 30.57 -14.69
C LEU A 742 16.48 29.18 -14.77
N ASN A 743 17.07 28.85 -15.92
CA ASN A 743 17.85 27.63 -16.04
C ASN A 743 19.13 27.74 -15.21
N VAL A 744 19.56 26.64 -14.60
CA VAL A 744 20.78 26.60 -13.80
C VAL A 744 21.76 25.61 -14.42
N VAL A 745 22.88 26.13 -14.90
CA VAL A 745 23.99 25.34 -15.44
C VAL A 745 25.02 25.14 -14.34
N ASN A 746 25.49 23.91 -14.16
CA ASN A 746 26.58 23.61 -13.23
C ASN A 746 27.87 23.29 -14.01
N PRO A 747 28.82 24.24 -14.13
CA PRO A 747 30.09 24.02 -14.82
C PRO A 747 30.96 22.93 -14.17
N TYR A 748 30.75 22.68 -12.87
CA TYR A 748 31.50 21.70 -12.10
C TYR A 748 30.84 20.31 -12.07
N ALA A 749 29.72 20.11 -12.79
CA ALA A 749 28.95 18.88 -12.74
C ALA A 749 29.77 17.61 -13.06
N SER A 750 30.71 17.70 -14.01
CA SER A 750 31.58 16.57 -14.39
C SER A 750 32.64 16.22 -13.33
N GLN A 751 32.93 17.16 -12.42
CA GLN A 751 33.86 16.95 -11.31
C GLN A 751 33.15 16.36 -10.10
N LEU A 752 31.81 16.48 -10.01
CA LEU A 752 31.03 16.06 -8.85
C LEU A 752 31.07 14.54 -8.71
N THR A 753 31.54 14.08 -7.57
CA THR A 753 31.50 12.68 -7.17
C THR A 753 30.36 12.44 -6.19
N PHE A 754 29.73 11.27 -6.31
CA PHE A 754 28.68 10.80 -5.40
C PHE A 754 28.82 9.29 -5.25
N MET A 755 28.37 8.73 -4.13
CA MET A 755 28.44 7.29 -3.89
C MET A 755 27.73 6.49 -4.99
N SER A 756 28.34 5.41 -5.47
CA SER A 756 27.83 4.56 -6.55
C SER A 756 27.66 3.09 -6.16
N ASP A 757 27.72 2.80 -4.87
CA ASP A 757 27.68 1.47 -4.27
C ASP A 757 26.28 0.86 -4.23
N LYS A 758 25.22 1.67 -4.18
CA LYS A 758 23.82 1.22 -4.13
C LYS A 758 22.97 1.82 -5.25
N THR A 759 21.97 1.08 -5.75
CA THR A 759 21.05 1.59 -6.80
C THR A 759 20.25 2.81 -6.35
N ARG A 760 19.97 2.93 -5.05
CA ARG A 760 19.30 4.08 -4.41
C ARG A 760 20.05 5.40 -4.65
N THR A 761 21.39 5.38 -4.67
CA THR A 761 22.20 6.59 -4.80
C THR A 761 21.98 7.33 -6.13
N ARG A 762 21.42 6.68 -7.15
CA ARG A 762 21.00 7.34 -8.40
C ARG A 762 19.96 8.43 -8.16
N ARG A 763 18.99 8.20 -7.26
CA ARG A 763 17.95 9.18 -6.91
C ARG A 763 18.50 10.25 -5.99
N ASP A 764 19.29 9.84 -4.99
CA ASP A 764 19.84 10.79 -4.02
C ASP A 764 20.90 11.71 -4.65
N HIS A 765 21.65 11.23 -5.65
CA HIS A 765 22.52 12.07 -6.46
C HIS A 765 21.73 13.16 -7.20
N MET A 766 20.58 12.82 -7.79
CA MET A 766 19.73 13.83 -8.44
C MET A 766 19.20 14.86 -7.43
N LYS A 767 18.81 14.45 -6.21
CA LYS A 767 18.41 15.38 -5.15
C LYS A 767 19.54 16.34 -4.77
N TYR A 768 20.77 15.82 -4.66
CA TYR A 768 21.96 16.62 -4.40
C TYR A 768 22.20 17.66 -5.52
N LEU A 769 22.11 17.26 -6.78
CA LEU A 769 22.24 18.21 -7.91
C LEU A 769 21.13 19.27 -7.91
N THR A 770 19.88 18.89 -7.66
CA THR A 770 18.76 19.84 -7.56
C THR A 770 18.92 20.77 -6.35
N LEU A 771 19.50 20.32 -5.24
CA LEU A 771 19.81 21.17 -4.10
C LEU A 771 20.83 22.26 -4.47
N ILE A 772 21.90 21.90 -5.19
CA ILE A 772 22.87 22.87 -5.72
C ILE A 772 22.17 23.89 -6.64
N GLN A 773 21.29 23.41 -7.53
CA GLN A 773 20.54 24.29 -8.43
C GLN A 773 19.63 25.26 -7.67
N SER A 774 18.97 24.78 -6.61
CA SER A 774 18.08 25.58 -5.77
C SER A 774 18.84 26.69 -5.03
N ILE A 775 20.07 26.39 -4.57
CA ILE A 775 20.96 27.38 -3.96
C ILE A 775 21.38 28.44 -4.99
N ALA A 776 21.82 28.04 -6.19
CA ALA A 776 22.18 29.00 -7.23
C ALA A 776 20.98 29.86 -7.65
N LEU A 777 19.78 29.28 -7.75
CA LEU A 777 18.54 30.00 -8.09
C LEU A 777 18.14 31.04 -7.04
N LEU A 778 18.31 30.71 -5.75
CA LEU A 778 18.12 31.66 -4.65
C LEU A 778 19.05 32.87 -4.80
N HIS A 779 20.30 32.65 -5.22
CA HIS A 779 21.30 33.70 -5.45
C HIS A 779 21.23 34.33 -6.84
N GLN A 780 20.16 34.17 -7.62
CA GLN A 780 20.09 34.63 -9.02
C GLN A 780 20.36 36.14 -9.21
N TYR A 781 20.07 36.97 -8.19
CA TYR A 781 20.34 38.42 -8.20
C TYR A 781 21.76 38.81 -7.83
N GLN A 782 22.59 37.82 -7.50
CA GLN A 782 24.03 37.95 -7.21
C GLN A 782 24.88 37.32 -8.31
N ARG A 783 24.28 37.04 -9.47
CA ARG A 783 24.87 36.33 -10.60
C ARG A 783 24.56 37.07 -11.89
N GLU A 784 25.43 36.89 -12.87
CA GLU A 784 25.17 37.34 -14.24
C GLU A 784 24.22 36.35 -14.92
N VAL A 785 23.13 36.85 -15.50
CA VAL A 785 22.21 36.05 -16.33
C VAL A 785 22.80 35.97 -17.74
N LYS A 786 23.23 34.77 -18.13
CA LYS A 786 23.82 34.48 -19.44
C LYS A 786 22.76 33.98 -20.41
N THR A 787 23.00 34.17 -21.70
CA THR A 787 22.15 33.67 -22.78
C THR A 787 22.92 32.72 -23.68
N ALA A 788 22.29 31.62 -24.09
CA ALA A 788 22.80 30.72 -25.11
C ALA A 788 21.73 30.48 -26.18
N GLU A 789 22.13 30.37 -27.44
CA GLU A 789 21.22 30.07 -28.53
C GLU A 789 21.61 28.75 -29.19
N HIS A 790 20.66 27.84 -29.33
CA HIS A 790 20.86 26.58 -30.04
C HIS A 790 19.62 26.25 -30.87
N ARG A 791 19.81 26.06 -32.19
CA ARG A 791 18.73 25.74 -33.14
C ARG A 791 17.52 26.69 -33.06
N GLY A 792 17.79 28.00 -32.92
CA GLY A 792 16.76 29.04 -32.86
C GLY A 792 15.98 29.11 -31.55
N LYS A 793 16.39 28.36 -30.51
CA LYS A 793 15.87 28.53 -29.14
C LYS A 793 16.89 29.29 -28.29
N ARG A 794 16.46 30.41 -27.71
CA ARG A 794 17.22 31.20 -26.75
C ARG A 794 16.98 30.66 -25.34
N LEU A 795 18.05 30.37 -24.61
CA LEU A 795 18.07 29.85 -23.26
C LEU A 795 18.73 30.87 -22.34
N GLU A 796 18.02 31.35 -21.32
CA GLU A 796 18.58 32.17 -20.25
C GLU A 796 18.97 31.27 -19.07
N TYR A 797 20.20 31.44 -18.57
CA TYR A 797 20.72 30.62 -17.49
C TYR A 797 21.66 31.39 -16.56
N ILE A 798 21.81 30.87 -15.34
CA ILE A 798 22.83 31.27 -14.37
C ILE A 798 23.78 30.10 -14.12
N GLU A 799 25.00 30.39 -13.66
CA GLU A 799 26.01 29.39 -13.36
C GLU A 799 26.14 29.16 -11.86
N VAL A 800 26.27 27.88 -11.50
CA VAL A 800 26.63 27.44 -10.14
C VAL A 800 28.06 27.86 -9.80
N THR A 801 28.26 28.32 -8.58
CA THR A 801 29.57 28.66 -7.99
C THR A 801 30.05 27.57 -7.03
N LYS A 802 31.34 27.61 -6.66
CA LYS A 802 31.92 26.67 -5.67
C LYS A 802 31.31 26.84 -4.27
N ASP A 803 30.84 28.05 -3.93
CA ASP A 803 30.20 28.32 -2.65
C ASP A 803 28.82 27.64 -2.56
N ASP A 804 28.09 27.59 -3.68
CA ASP A 804 26.81 26.88 -3.77
C ASP A 804 27.00 25.38 -3.51
N ILE A 805 28.09 24.81 -4.08
CA ILE A 805 28.48 23.41 -3.86
C ILE A 805 28.92 23.18 -2.41
N SER A 806 29.68 24.10 -1.81
CA SER A 806 30.08 24.02 -0.40
C SER A 806 28.88 24.01 0.54
N LEU A 807 27.89 24.87 0.28
CA LEU A 807 26.65 24.89 1.05
C LEU A 807 25.83 23.62 0.84
N ALA A 808 25.68 23.17 -0.41
CA ALA A 808 24.99 21.91 -0.73
C ALA A 808 25.66 20.71 -0.06
N ASN A 809 26.99 20.66 -0.02
CA ASN A 809 27.75 19.61 0.67
C ASN A 809 27.37 19.59 2.16
N ARG A 810 27.47 20.72 2.87
CA ARG A 810 27.12 20.78 4.31
C ARG A 810 25.70 20.24 4.57
N LEU A 811 24.72 20.71 3.80
CA LEU A 811 23.33 20.27 3.93
C LEU A 811 23.15 18.79 3.58
N ALA A 812 23.81 18.30 2.54
CA ALA A 812 23.72 16.91 2.11
C ALA A 812 24.30 15.92 3.13
N HIS A 813 25.42 16.26 3.78
CA HIS A 813 25.98 15.42 4.84
C HIS A 813 24.97 15.22 5.99
N GLU A 814 24.31 16.30 6.43
CA GLU A 814 23.35 16.23 7.52
C GLU A 814 22.03 15.56 7.14
N ILE A 815 21.52 15.79 5.92
CA ILE A 815 20.16 15.37 5.51
C ILE A 815 20.20 14.03 4.76
N LEU A 816 21.04 13.93 3.73
CA LEU A 816 21.15 12.71 2.92
C LEU A 816 21.99 11.65 3.64
N GLY A 817 23.00 12.06 4.44
CA GLY A 817 23.81 11.13 5.22
C GLY A 817 22.98 10.31 6.21
N ARG A 818 21.99 10.92 6.87
CA ARG A 818 21.07 10.24 7.80
C ARG A 818 20.06 9.30 7.13
N THR A 819 19.77 9.48 5.84
CA THR A 819 18.81 8.66 5.09
C THR A 819 19.44 7.51 4.32
N LEU A 820 20.72 7.65 3.95
CA LEU A 820 21.55 6.57 3.38
C LEU A 820 22.11 5.62 4.44
N ASP A 821 22.14 6.08 5.69
CA ASP A 821 22.32 5.26 6.88
C ASP A 821 21.11 4.31 7.04
N GLU A 822 21.35 3.01 6.96
CA GLU A 822 20.30 1.99 7.16
C GLU A 822 19.77 1.99 8.61
N MET A 823 20.45 2.69 9.53
CA MET A 823 20.09 2.77 10.93
C MET A 823 19.32 4.05 11.25
N SER A 824 18.08 3.93 11.74
CA SER A 824 17.31 5.11 12.15
C SER A 824 18.00 5.88 13.31
N PRO A 825 17.82 7.21 13.43
CA PRO A 825 18.50 8.00 14.48
C PRO A 825 18.26 7.49 15.90
N GLN A 826 17.03 7.02 16.19
CA GLN A 826 16.69 6.41 17.47
C GLN A 826 17.42 5.07 17.70
N THR A 827 17.55 4.25 16.65
CA THR A 827 18.28 2.97 16.71
C THR A 827 19.78 3.20 16.93
N ARG A 828 20.36 4.22 16.27
CA ARG A 828 21.75 4.67 16.46
C ARG A 828 21.99 5.20 17.86
N LYS A 829 21.10 6.05 18.38
CA LYS A 829 21.16 6.53 19.78
C LYS A 829 21.17 5.36 20.76
N LEU A 830 20.31 4.35 20.53
CA LEU A 830 20.30 3.15 21.37
C LEU A 830 21.61 2.34 21.26
N LEU A 831 22.17 2.18 20.05
CA LEU A 831 23.46 1.51 19.85
C LEU A 831 24.59 2.18 20.64
N LEU A 832 24.68 3.51 20.59
CA LEU A 832 25.67 4.28 21.35
C LEU A 832 25.48 4.12 22.87
N LEU A 833 24.23 4.14 23.33
CA LEU A 833 23.92 3.91 24.75
C LEU A 833 24.27 2.47 25.19
N ILE A 834 23.99 1.47 24.35
CA ILE A 834 24.39 0.08 24.58
C ILE A 834 25.91 -0.02 24.61
N GLN A 835 26.62 0.65 23.72
CA GLN A 835 28.09 0.66 23.71
C GLN A 835 28.66 1.25 25.00
N ALA A 836 28.12 2.38 25.46
CA ALA A 836 28.51 2.99 26.73
C ALA A 836 28.28 2.03 27.91
N MET A 837 27.07 1.46 28.00
CA MET A 837 26.71 0.47 29.02
C MET A 837 27.65 -0.74 29.02
N VAL A 838 27.94 -1.28 27.83
CA VAL A 838 28.82 -2.46 27.68
C VAL A 838 30.26 -2.12 28.07
N LYS A 839 30.78 -0.94 27.70
CA LYS A 839 32.12 -0.48 28.11
C LYS A 839 32.25 -0.33 29.62
N GLU A 840 31.25 0.28 30.27
CA GLU A 840 31.21 0.41 31.73
C GLU A 840 31.13 -0.96 32.41
N THR A 841 30.27 -1.85 31.89
CA THR A 841 30.09 -3.20 32.42
C THR A 841 31.35 -4.07 32.22
N ALA A 842 32.00 -3.97 31.06
CA ALA A 842 33.26 -4.63 30.74
C ALA A 842 34.36 -4.22 31.72
N THR A 843 34.46 -2.91 32.00
CA THR A 843 35.42 -2.35 32.95
C THR A 843 35.15 -2.84 34.37
N ALA A 844 33.89 -2.81 34.81
CA ALA A 844 33.49 -3.29 36.13
C ALA A 844 33.73 -4.80 36.32
N GLN A 845 33.58 -5.60 35.26
CA GLN A 845 33.74 -7.05 35.29
C GLN A 845 35.14 -7.54 34.90
N GLN A 846 36.07 -6.63 34.56
CA GLN A 846 37.41 -6.95 34.03
C GLN A 846 37.37 -7.94 32.85
N ARG A 847 36.43 -7.75 31.93
CA ARG A 847 36.24 -8.59 30.73
C ARG A 847 36.35 -7.76 29.46
N PRO A 848 36.76 -8.35 28.32
CA PRO A 848 36.74 -7.63 27.05
C PRO A 848 35.30 -7.34 26.62
N VAL A 849 35.10 -6.21 25.91
CA VAL A 849 33.77 -5.68 25.49
C VAL A 849 32.92 -6.72 24.76
N ASN A 850 33.54 -7.55 23.91
CA ASN A 850 32.89 -8.63 23.17
C ASN A 850 32.46 -9.83 24.05
N ALA A 851 32.97 -9.97 25.28
CA ALA A 851 32.59 -11.06 26.18
C ALA A 851 31.43 -10.70 27.12
N VAL A 852 30.93 -9.46 27.07
CA VAL A 852 29.83 -8.99 27.91
C VAL A 852 28.50 -9.44 27.31
N ARG A 853 27.73 -10.20 28.09
CA ARG A 853 26.35 -10.60 27.79
C ARG A 853 25.40 -9.69 28.57
N PHE A 854 24.38 -9.16 27.90
CA PHE A 854 23.37 -8.32 28.53
C PHE A 854 21.97 -8.66 28.01
N THR A 855 20.94 -8.30 28.75
CA THR A 855 19.53 -8.52 28.40
C THR A 855 18.83 -7.19 28.12
N ARG A 856 17.64 -7.22 27.50
CA ARG A 856 16.81 -6.01 27.37
C ARG A 856 16.49 -5.36 28.72
N ARG A 857 16.43 -6.14 29.80
CA ARG A 857 16.21 -5.60 31.16
C ARG A 857 17.38 -4.72 31.60
N ASP A 858 18.61 -5.13 31.29
CA ASP A 858 19.82 -4.38 31.65
C ASP A 858 19.88 -3.07 30.86
N ILE A 859 19.60 -3.13 29.54
CA ILE A 859 19.49 -1.94 28.69
C ILE A 859 18.43 -0.99 29.24
N ARG A 860 17.25 -1.51 29.62
CA ARG A 860 16.16 -0.71 30.19
C ARG A 860 16.56 0.00 31.47
N SER A 861 17.24 -0.72 32.37
CA SER A 861 17.74 -0.15 33.62
C SER A 861 18.77 0.96 33.38
N TYR A 862 19.54 0.88 32.30
CA TYR A 862 20.54 1.89 31.94
C TYR A 862 19.95 3.10 31.19
N THR A 863 19.05 2.88 30.22
CA THR A 863 18.59 3.94 29.30
C THR A 863 17.23 4.54 29.65
N GLN A 864 16.44 3.89 30.52
CA GLN A 864 15.03 4.22 30.82
C GLN A 864 14.07 4.10 29.61
N TRP A 865 14.47 3.42 28.54
CA TRP A 865 13.60 3.20 27.38
C TRP A 865 12.51 2.17 27.67
N SER A 866 11.33 2.30 27.06
CA SER A 866 10.24 1.33 27.26
C SER A 866 10.59 -0.05 26.69
N ASP A 867 9.99 -1.11 27.25
CA ASP A 867 10.24 -2.48 26.77
C ASP A 867 9.85 -2.67 25.30
N ASN A 868 8.79 -2.00 24.84
CA ASN A 868 8.36 -2.06 23.45
C ASN A 868 9.37 -1.40 22.50
N GLN A 869 9.91 -0.23 22.87
CA GLN A 869 10.98 0.43 22.11
C GLN A 869 12.23 -0.45 22.04
N LEU A 870 12.66 -1.02 23.17
CA LEU A 870 13.81 -1.91 23.21
C LEU A 870 13.59 -3.17 22.39
N LYS A 871 12.40 -3.75 22.39
CA LYS A 871 12.06 -4.91 21.55
C LYS A 871 12.24 -4.60 20.07
N VAL A 872 11.71 -3.47 19.60
CA VAL A 872 11.79 -3.07 18.18
C VAL A 872 13.23 -2.72 17.79
N HIS A 873 13.91 -1.86 18.55
CA HIS A 873 15.25 -1.39 18.17
C HIS A 873 16.34 -2.44 18.39
N CYS A 874 16.26 -3.30 19.43
CA CYS A 874 17.22 -4.39 19.58
C CYS A 874 17.05 -5.47 18.50
N GLN A 875 15.81 -5.70 18.02
CA GLN A 875 15.59 -6.59 16.88
C GLN A 875 16.25 -6.01 15.62
N ARG A 876 16.03 -4.73 15.32
CA ARG A 876 16.67 -4.06 14.18
C ARG A 876 18.21 -4.11 14.27
N LEU A 877 18.79 -3.83 15.44
CA LEU A 877 20.24 -3.94 15.64
C LEU A 877 20.76 -5.37 15.49
N ALA A 878 19.95 -6.38 15.82
CA ALA A 878 20.30 -7.79 15.60
C ALA A 878 20.22 -8.18 14.11
N ASP A 879 19.17 -7.73 13.41
CA ASP A 879 18.99 -7.96 11.97
C ASP A 879 20.09 -7.28 11.14
N MET A 880 20.60 -6.13 11.62
CA MET A 880 21.73 -5.39 11.04
C MET A 880 23.10 -5.89 11.52
N GLU A 881 23.15 -7.00 12.27
CA GLU A 881 24.37 -7.64 12.78
C GLU A 881 25.23 -6.78 13.73
N TYR A 882 24.67 -5.72 14.33
CA TYR A 882 25.32 -4.96 15.40
C TYR A 882 25.20 -5.65 16.77
N LEU A 883 24.16 -6.47 16.95
CA LEU A 883 23.94 -7.29 18.14
C LEU A 883 23.83 -8.78 17.77
N LEU A 884 24.53 -9.65 18.50
CA LEU A 884 24.37 -11.09 18.40
C LEU A 884 23.39 -11.60 19.45
N VAL A 885 22.36 -12.34 19.05
CA VAL A 885 21.36 -12.90 19.95
C VAL A 885 21.74 -14.31 20.38
N HIS A 886 21.72 -14.56 21.69
CA HIS A 886 22.03 -15.85 22.32
C HIS A 886 20.81 -16.38 23.07
N GLY A 887 20.51 -17.67 22.84
CA GLY A 887 19.31 -18.35 23.38
C GLY A 887 18.05 -18.07 22.56
N GLY A 888 17.04 -18.96 22.63
CA GLY A 888 15.79 -18.74 21.89
C GLY A 888 14.83 -19.92 21.71
N SER A 889 15.16 -21.15 22.14
CA SER A 889 14.21 -22.27 22.08
C SER A 889 13.65 -22.60 23.46
N ARG A 890 12.32 -22.50 23.63
CA ARG A 890 11.54 -22.96 24.81
C ARG A 890 11.73 -22.17 26.12
N GLY A 891 11.51 -20.85 26.09
CA GLY A 891 11.31 -20.05 27.32
C GLY A 891 12.58 -19.55 28.03
N HIS A 892 13.75 -19.67 27.40
CA HIS A 892 14.99 -19.07 27.92
C HIS A 892 15.05 -17.55 27.65
N LEU A 893 15.66 -16.81 28.57
CA LEU A 893 15.94 -15.37 28.46
C LEU A 893 16.85 -15.08 27.25
N LEU A 894 16.43 -14.14 26.40
CA LEU A 894 17.25 -13.64 25.30
C LEU A 894 18.41 -12.79 25.85
N GLN A 895 19.64 -13.20 25.52
CA GLN A 895 20.86 -12.46 25.81
C GLN A 895 21.42 -11.87 24.52
N TYR A 896 22.05 -10.71 24.63
CA TYR A 896 22.65 -9.96 23.54
C TYR A 896 24.15 -9.80 23.78
N GLU A 897 24.93 -9.72 22.70
CA GLU A 897 26.34 -9.33 22.66
C GLU A 897 26.52 -8.23 21.62
N LEU A 898 27.36 -7.26 21.94
CA LEU A 898 27.68 -6.15 21.04
C LEU A 898 28.82 -6.58 20.11
N LEU A 899 28.56 -6.57 18.80
CA LEU A 899 29.54 -6.93 17.77
C LEU A 899 30.28 -5.70 17.20
N TRP A 900 29.89 -4.50 17.61
CA TRP A 900 30.36 -3.25 17.01
C TRP A 900 31.44 -2.54 17.86
N ASN A 901 32.56 -2.20 17.22
CA ASN A 901 33.77 -1.67 17.89
C ASN A 901 33.86 -0.14 17.95
N GLY A 902 33.03 0.61 17.22
CA GLY A 902 32.93 2.07 17.39
C GLY A 902 33.60 2.96 16.35
N ASP A 903 34.21 2.42 15.28
CA ASP A 903 35.12 3.19 14.41
C ASP A 903 34.47 4.17 13.40
N SER A 904 33.21 4.57 13.54
CA SER A 904 32.57 5.46 12.54
C SER A 904 31.27 6.17 12.94
N ALA A 905 31.17 6.78 14.14
CA ALA A 905 29.84 7.20 14.61
C ALA A 905 29.74 8.48 15.44
N GLU A 906 30.41 9.56 15.07
CA GLU A 906 30.02 10.89 15.60
C GLU A 906 29.35 11.81 14.58
N GLU A 907 29.54 11.63 13.26
CA GLU A 907 28.90 12.49 12.27
C GLU A 907 28.27 11.71 11.11
N ALA A 908 27.08 12.15 10.66
CA ALA A 908 26.48 11.68 9.42
C ALA A 908 27.37 12.20 8.27
N HIS A 909 28.22 11.32 7.72
CA HIS A 909 29.20 11.70 6.72
C HIS A 909 28.93 10.96 5.40
N LEU A 910 28.76 11.71 4.31
CA LEU A 910 28.49 11.18 2.99
C LEU A 910 29.83 11.06 2.24
N CYS A 911 30.42 9.86 2.25
CA CYS A 911 31.72 9.61 1.65
C CYS A 911 31.72 9.91 0.14
N GLY A 912 32.70 10.68 -0.33
CA GLY A 912 32.94 10.85 -1.77
C GLY A 912 32.21 12.01 -2.44
N LEU A 913 31.78 13.04 -1.70
CA LEU A 913 31.50 14.36 -2.27
C LEU A 913 32.82 15.08 -2.61
N ILE A 914 32.83 16.00 -3.59
CA ILE A 914 34.07 16.75 -3.90
C ILE A 914 34.55 17.47 -2.64
N ASP A 915 35.79 17.19 -2.25
CA ASP A 915 36.54 18.05 -1.36
C ASP A 915 37.11 19.21 -2.17
N LEU A 916 36.53 20.39 -2.01
CA LEU A 916 36.94 21.62 -2.72
C LEU A 916 38.35 22.10 -2.31
N THR A 917 38.95 21.47 -1.29
CA THR A 917 40.33 21.72 -0.85
C THR A 917 41.35 20.77 -1.48
N ALA A 918 40.91 19.71 -2.19
CA ALA A 918 41.80 18.76 -2.85
C ALA A 918 42.28 19.30 -4.22
N PRO A 919 43.58 19.17 -4.58
CA PRO A 919 44.10 19.67 -5.85
C PRO A 919 43.42 18.97 -7.05
N GLU A 920 43.08 19.74 -8.08
CA GLU A 920 42.46 19.26 -9.33
C GLU A 920 43.24 18.05 -9.88
N LYS A 921 42.62 16.87 -9.83
CA LYS A 921 43.16 15.70 -10.54
C LYS A 921 42.84 15.87 -12.02
N PRO A 922 43.84 15.79 -12.93
CA PRO A 922 43.60 15.93 -14.35
C PRO A 922 42.69 14.79 -14.83
N VAL A 923 41.58 15.17 -15.46
CA VAL A 923 40.67 14.26 -16.14
C VAL A 923 41.43 13.66 -17.32
N LYS A 924 41.68 12.34 -17.30
CA LYS A 924 42.17 11.64 -18.49
C LYS A 924 41.02 11.55 -19.51
N PRO A 925 41.31 11.77 -20.80
CA PRO A 925 40.33 11.93 -21.87
C PRO A 925 39.48 10.68 -22.11
#